data_AF-A0A1T4UZL6-F1
#
_entry.id   AF-A0A1T4UZL6-F1
#
_cell.length_a   1.000
_cell.length_b   1.000
_cell.length_c   1.000
_cell.angle_alpha   90.00
_cell.angle_beta   90.00
_cell.angle_gamma   90.00
#
_symmetry.space_group_name_H-M   'P 1'
#
loop_
_entity.id
_entity.type
_entity.pdbx_description
1 polymer ?
#
loop_
_entity_poly.entity_id
_entity_poly.type
_entity_poly.pdbx_seq_one_letter_code
_entity_poly.pdbx_strand_id
1 'polypeptide(L)'
;MGLFNKRYLCCCVLSALSFSATAEIYDFVPSKNKHHDEPIEQGWENDLTGDAYGEAIKKKKRVEWYVNGEDGRANWKITPTSDINTQAENFGWTLSTEMRVTEGGYLTNYYANGEYRFLPIVSLDGNQLVVEFEGSEEKTVLATGREARKYHSYDIVFHPGVNPTASFFFDGQLIKANWEPTPSTQNMVTWGNGSSHVDGEAYYRSVNFTISGDSVFSSPDRIPSLVVSSETPGTVVIFAEKREGGSDPGSIYNTNDIITRTSLDYGQTWSEELNLTEQINLNDDYDFSDPRPIYLPDEDEIVLSYVRWPTDAAQNGDKIKYWMDSGVFYSTYDVEDGEWSAPFDVTEEIKERTFQIIGWSGSEYYTQDVNVSAADQWDLNTQLRIHGGSANDLSVSNGEKLFKVSFAINAENHLVAFVDGSDTPIVVREKADNVSGFIDVSLRYDPESKHANLYIDDDFTAGVTGTAASTTQVLFGQTDHDVNGRMHVSNITFISNGETVIDFDAKALSLINPAEQNTLPEAIGWAKHHTGRAYNFYGVASVNPGPGHGIQLEHQTDETGDNNDRLIYPAITLDKYFLNVSSVFSDDDGVTWETGAYLPIPHRWMPTYLETLEPSEADIVELTNGDLLLTSRLDMNRVVDGVNYGPRHQFISKDGGMTWNMPENYGVSQFSNISNDAVDASITRFVEDDDTSYLLFTNPIGSIPGNTGRHNLGLWFSFDEGATWQGPVQLVNGGSAYSDIYQLDSENAMVIVEDNGPEIRTLTVPVTKLKQLFKPN
;
A
#
# COMPACT_ATOMS: atom_id res chain seq x y z
N MET A 1 -57.73 -3.24 28.81
CA MET A 1 -58.16 -1.84 29.10
C MET A 1 -57.11 -1.25 30.04
N GLY A 2 -56.38 -0.22 29.59
CA GLY A 2 -55.40 0.56 30.38
C GLY A 2 -53.99 -0.05 30.50
N LEU A 3 -53.02 0.21 29.61
CA LEU A 3 -52.11 1.39 29.53
C LEU A 3 -51.46 1.75 30.87
N PHE A 4 -50.14 1.54 31.00
CA PHE A 4 -49.21 2.53 31.59
C PHE A 4 -47.74 2.21 31.23
N ASN A 5 -47.16 3.12 30.45
CA ASN A 5 -45.75 3.24 30.11
C ASN A 5 -44.89 3.59 31.34
N LYS A 6 -43.66 3.07 31.41
CA LYS A 6 -42.56 3.70 32.16
C LYS A 6 -41.38 3.96 31.22
N ARG A 7 -41.19 5.25 30.93
CA ARG A 7 -40.03 5.84 30.28
C ARG A 7 -38.82 5.75 31.22
N TYR A 8 -37.69 5.29 30.71
CA TYR A 8 -36.39 5.58 31.30
C TYR A 8 -35.86 6.89 30.72
N LEU A 9 -35.24 7.65 31.61
CA LEU A 9 -34.87 9.04 31.49
C LEU A 9 -33.62 9.16 30.62
N CYS A 10 -33.72 9.87 29.51
CA CYS A 10 -32.62 10.28 28.66
C CYS A 10 -31.85 11.41 29.39
N CYS A 11 -30.59 11.15 29.76
CA CYS A 11 -29.66 12.19 30.19
C CYS A 11 -28.93 12.72 28.95
N CYS A 12 -29.35 13.89 28.47
CA CYS A 12 -28.58 14.69 27.54
C CYS A 12 -27.31 15.18 28.25
N VAL A 13 -26.17 14.59 27.91
CA VAL A 13 -24.88 15.24 28.11
C VAL A 13 -24.68 16.13 26.89
N LEU A 14 -24.64 17.44 27.10
CA LEU A 14 -24.14 18.38 26.09
C LEU A 14 -22.66 18.05 25.86
N SER A 15 -22.34 17.36 24.77
CA SER A 15 -21.01 17.42 24.19
C SER A 15 -20.83 18.83 23.61
N ALA A 16 -19.78 19.51 24.06
CA ALA A 16 -19.32 20.71 23.39
C ALA A 16 -18.82 20.29 22.00
N LEU A 17 -19.45 20.83 20.95
CA LEU A 17 -19.00 20.70 19.56
C LEU A 17 -17.58 21.27 19.45
N SER A 18 -16.57 20.41 19.49
CA SER A 18 -15.29 20.69 18.84
C SER A 18 -15.54 20.51 17.35
N PHE A 19 -15.67 21.61 16.62
CA PHE A 19 -15.67 21.57 15.17
C PHE A 19 -14.31 21.03 14.72
N SER A 20 -14.29 19.85 14.11
CA SER A 20 -13.20 19.40 13.26
C SER A 20 -12.98 20.47 12.18
N ALA A 21 -11.73 20.84 11.93
CA ALA A 21 -11.41 21.76 10.84
C ALA A 21 -11.97 21.18 9.54
N THR A 22 -12.94 21.87 8.95
CA THR A 22 -13.47 21.57 7.62
C THR A 22 -12.41 21.95 6.59
N ALA A 23 -12.25 21.18 5.51
CA ALA A 23 -11.52 21.65 4.34
C ALA A 23 -11.97 23.08 3.99
N GLU A 24 -11.04 24.04 3.94
CA GLU A 24 -11.38 25.42 3.58
C GLU A 24 -11.50 25.54 2.06
N ILE A 25 -12.67 25.17 1.55
CA ILE A 25 -13.08 25.41 0.16
C ILE A 25 -13.74 26.78 0.10
N TYR A 26 -13.25 27.64 -0.80
CA TYR A 26 -13.98 28.86 -1.19
C TYR A 26 -14.71 28.60 -2.50
N ASP A 27 -15.99 28.25 -2.41
CA ASP A 27 -16.83 27.98 -3.56
C ASP A 27 -17.91 29.04 -3.78
N PHE A 28 -18.38 29.10 -5.02
CA PHE A 28 -19.61 29.79 -5.36
C PHE A 28 -20.35 28.99 -6.42
N VAL A 29 -21.56 28.52 -6.06
CA VAL A 29 -22.49 27.89 -7.00
C VAL A 29 -23.84 28.62 -6.94
N PRO A 30 -24.27 29.31 -8.02
CA PRO A 30 -25.55 30.01 -8.04
C PRO A 30 -26.73 29.06 -7.78
N SER A 31 -27.54 29.36 -6.75
CA SER A 31 -28.68 28.51 -6.38
C SER A 31 -30.04 29.10 -6.77
N LYS A 32 -31.08 28.25 -6.81
CA LYS A 32 -32.48 28.71 -6.83
C LYS A 32 -32.93 29.23 -5.46
N ASN A 33 -32.24 28.82 -4.40
CA ASN A 33 -32.50 29.29 -3.05
C ASN A 33 -32.10 30.77 -2.94
N LYS A 34 -33.03 31.62 -2.55
CA LYS A 34 -32.84 33.08 -2.43
C LYS A 34 -31.95 33.52 -1.24
N HIS A 35 -31.35 32.54 -0.57
CA HIS A 35 -30.43 32.73 0.54
C HIS A 35 -29.03 32.21 0.20
N HIS A 36 -28.85 31.70 -1.02
CA HIS A 36 -27.58 31.22 -1.57
C HIS A 36 -27.53 31.48 -3.08
N ASP A 37 -28.20 32.51 -3.59
CA ASP A 37 -28.19 32.83 -5.03
C ASP A 37 -27.21 33.93 -5.39
N GLU A 38 -26.71 34.67 -4.40
CA GLU A 38 -25.70 35.70 -4.56
C GLU A 38 -24.37 35.33 -3.88
N PRO A 39 -23.21 35.72 -4.44
CA PRO A 39 -21.88 35.43 -3.87
C PRO A 39 -21.71 35.88 -2.42
N ILE A 40 -22.28 37.02 -2.03
CA ILE A 40 -22.20 37.54 -0.66
C ILE A 40 -22.86 36.64 0.38
N GLU A 41 -23.84 35.85 -0.03
CA GLU A 41 -24.53 34.89 0.84
C GLU A 41 -23.73 33.61 1.02
N GLN A 42 -22.73 33.38 0.16
CA GLN A 42 -21.79 32.26 0.19
C GLN A 42 -20.39 32.73 0.67
N GLY A 43 -20.31 33.87 1.35
CA GLY A 43 -19.08 34.34 2.00
C GLY A 43 -18.16 35.24 1.16
N TRP A 44 -18.52 35.54 -0.09
CA TRP A 44 -17.74 36.45 -0.93
C TRP A 44 -17.99 37.92 -0.58
N GLU A 45 -17.02 38.79 -0.88
CA GLU A 45 -17.12 40.23 -0.68
C GLU A 45 -17.28 40.98 -2.00
N ASN A 46 -18.03 42.08 -1.92
CA ASN A 46 -18.24 42.94 -3.06
C ASN A 46 -17.00 43.80 -3.39
N ASP A 47 -16.43 43.68 -4.60
CA ASP A 47 -15.32 44.51 -5.08
C ASP A 47 -15.66 45.30 -6.36
N LEU A 48 -16.75 46.08 -6.26
CA LEU A 48 -17.30 46.88 -7.37
C LEU A 48 -16.73 48.30 -7.44
N THR A 49 -16.70 48.86 -8.66
CA THR A 49 -16.53 50.30 -8.89
C THR A 49 -17.46 50.78 -10.01
N GLY A 50 -17.71 52.09 -10.11
CA GLY A 50 -18.50 52.65 -11.21
C GLY A 50 -19.96 52.18 -11.21
N ASP A 51 -20.48 51.88 -12.40
CA ASP A 51 -21.86 51.44 -12.64
C ASP A 51 -22.00 49.90 -12.72
N ALA A 52 -20.88 49.18 -12.55
CA ALA A 52 -20.80 47.74 -12.65
C ALA A 52 -21.60 47.02 -11.54
N TYR A 53 -22.14 45.84 -11.85
CA TYR A 53 -22.97 45.05 -10.93
C TYR A 53 -22.94 43.55 -11.27
N GLY A 54 -23.57 42.74 -10.41
CA GLY A 54 -23.88 41.35 -10.72
C GLY A 54 -25.29 40.99 -10.30
N GLU A 55 -25.89 40.01 -10.97
CA GLU A 55 -27.23 39.51 -10.64
C GLU A 55 -27.41 38.02 -10.98
N ALA A 56 -28.25 37.35 -10.18
CA ALA A 56 -28.62 35.96 -10.43
C ALA A 56 -29.65 35.85 -11.57
N ILE A 57 -29.29 35.14 -12.64
CA ILE A 57 -30.15 34.90 -13.79
C ILE A 57 -30.80 33.52 -13.67
N LYS A 58 -32.12 33.52 -13.48
CA LYS A 58 -32.91 32.31 -13.20
C LYS A 58 -33.71 31.89 -14.43
N LYS A 59 -33.12 31.10 -15.32
CA LYS A 59 -33.80 30.56 -16.52
C LYS A 59 -34.20 29.10 -16.32
N LYS A 60 -35.52 28.83 -16.19
CA LYS A 60 -36.19 27.50 -16.12
C LYS A 60 -35.43 26.38 -15.37
N LYS A 61 -34.37 25.81 -15.96
CA LYS A 61 -33.61 24.66 -15.44
C LYS A 61 -32.25 24.96 -14.80
N ARG A 62 -31.65 26.15 -14.96
CA ARG A 62 -30.34 26.47 -14.37
C ARG A 62 -30.31 27.91 -13.81
N VAL A 63 -29.49 28.13 -12.79
CA VAL A 63 -29.17 29.45 -12.26
C VAL A 63 -27.73 29.75 -12.65
N GLU A 64 -27.47 30.96 -13.11
CA GLU A 64 -26.17 31.46 -13.51
C GLU A 64 -25.98 32.84 -12.86
N TRP A 65 -24.76 33.20 -12.48
CA TRP A 65 -24.45 34.54 -11.97
C TRP A 65 -23.93 35.41 -13.11
N TYR A 66 -24.63 36.49 -13.41
CA TYR A 66 -24.22 37.45 -14.43
C TYR A 66 -23.31 38.50 -13.81
N VAL A 67 -22.17 38.73 -14.46
CA VAL A 67 -21.20 39.77 -14.15
C VAL A 67 -21.28 40.80 -15.27
N ASN A 68 -21.63 42.04 -14.91
CA ASN A 68 -21.62 43.20 -15.80
C ASN A 68 -20.55 44.18 -15.31
N GLY A 69 -19.43 44.23 -16.02
CA GLY A 69 -18.33 45.18 -15.81
C GLY A 69 -18.37 46.36 -16.77
N GLU A 70 -19.55 46.82 -17.21
CA GLU A 70 -19.64 48.04 -18.03
C GLU A 70 -19.35 49.28 -17.15
N ASP A 71 -18.49 50.19 -17.64
CA ASP A 71 -18.14 51.45 -16.96
C ASP A 71 -17.69 51.28 -15.48
N GLY A 72 -17.11 50.12 -15.14
CA GLY A 72 -16.73 49.81 -13.77
C GLY A 72 -16.20 48.39 -13.58
N ARG A 73 -15.58 48.13 -12.43
CA ARG A 73 -15.11 46.80 -12.05
C ARG A 73 -16.28 45.99 -11.47
N ALA A 74 -16.44 44.74 -11.91
CA ALA A 74 -17.35 43.77 -11.30
C ALA A 74 -16.63 42.49 -10.89
N ASN A 75 -15.97 42.52 -9.74
CA ASN A 75 -15.29 41.37 -9.14
C ASN A 75 -15.85 41.03 -7.77
N TRP A 76 -15.86 39.75 -7.46
CA TRP A 76 -16.04 39.21 -6.11
C TRP A 76 -14.76 38.62 -5.58
N LYS A 77 -14.56 38.72 -4.27
CA LYS A 77 -13.32 38.26 -3.64
C LYS A 77 -13.52 37.67 -2.25
N ILE A 78 -12.56 36.85 -1.85
CA ILE A 78 -12.33 36.46 -0.46
C ILE A 78 -10.87 36.82 -0.15
N THR A 79 -10.59 37.28 1.08
CA THR A 79 -9.22 37.51 1.55
C THR A 79 -8.80 36.35 2.45
N PRO A 80 -7.92 35.46 1.97
CA PRO A 80 -7.43 34.34 2.77
C PRO A 80 -6.58 34.82 3.96
N THR A 81 -6.56 34.00 5.01
CA THR A 81 -5.69 34.21 6.17
C THR A 81 -4.23 33.87 5.84
N SER A 82 -3.29 34.23 6.73
CA SER A 82 -1.88 33.83 6.59
C SER A 82 -1.69 32.32 6.59
N ASP A 83 -2.48 31.61 7.39
CA ASP A 83 -2.36 30.17 7.59
C ASP A 83 -2.83 29.45 6.32
N ILE A 84 -3.91 29.93 5.72
CA ILE A 84 -4.43 29.44 4.44
C ILE A 84 -3.46 29.71 3.29
N ASN A 85 -2.86 30.90 3.22
CA ASN A 85 -1.83 31.17 2.22
C ASN A 85 -0.62 30.23 2.38
N THR A 86 -0.20 29.98 3.62
CA THR A 86 0.90 29.06 3.93
C THR A 86 0.56 27.62 3.55
N GLN A 87 -0.66 27.16 3.84
CA GLN A 87 -1.13 25.83 3.44
C GLN A 87 -1.15 25.69 1.92
N ALA A 88 -1.73 26.67 1.21
CA ALA A 88 -1.78 26.70 -0.25
C ALA A 88 -0.38 26.70 -0.89
N GLU A 89 0.60 27.38 -0.30
CA GLU A 89 2.00 27.38 -0.77
C GLU A 89 2.71 26.04 -0.55
N ASN A 90 2.42 25.36 0.56
CA ASN A 90 3.11 24.14 0.94
C ASN A 90 2.50 22.89 0.28
N PHE A 91 1.18 22.84 0.10
CA PHE A 91 0.46 21.64 -0.31
C PHE A 91 -0.27 21.81 -1.65
N GLY A 92 -0.32 23.03 -2.16
CA GLY A 92 -0.91 23.36 -3.44
C GLY A 92 -2.40 23.67 -3.39
N TRP A 93 -2.90 24.17 -4.52
CA TRP A 93 -4.28 24.59 -4.69
C TRP A 93 -4.71 24.48 -6.15
N THR A 94 -6.02 24.41 -6.36
CA THR A 94 -6.65 24.48 -7.67
C THR A 94 -7.73 25.56 -7.66
N LEU A 95 -7.75 26.42 -8.69
CA LEU A 95 -8.86 27.35 -8.95
C LEU A 95 -9.58 26.90 -10.22
N SER A 96 -10.80 26.38 -10.07
CA SER A 96 -11.63 25.92 -11.18
C SER A 96 -12.82 26.85 -11.39
N THR A 97 -13.09 27.26 -12.63
CA THR A 97 -14.24 28.12 -12.96
C THR A 97 -14.99 27.59 -14.18
N GLU A 98 -16.32 27.47 -14.08
CA GLU A 98 -17.19 27.23 -15.24
C GLU A 98 -17.88 28.55 -15.61
N MET A 99 -17.46 29.17 -16.71
CA MET A 99 -18.01 30.45 -17.16
C MET A 99 -18.15 30.54 -18.67
N ARG A 100 -18.93 31.51 -19.14
CA ARG A 100 -18.96 31.96 -20.54
C ARG A 100 -18.78 33.46 -20.62
N VAL A 101 -17.97 33.91 -21.57
CA VAL A 101 -17.77 35.33 -21.86
C VAL A 101 -18.77 35.77 -22.94
N THR A 102 -19.49 36.85 -22.70
CA THR A 102 -20.48 37.40 -23.65
C THR A 102 -20.04 38.69 -24.29
N GLU A 103 -19.24 39.52 -23.61
CA GLU A 103 -18.78 40.78 -24.19
C GLU A 103 -17.46 41.20 -23.56
N GLY A 104 -16.70 42.01 -24.31
CA GLY A 104 -15.50 42.65 -23.81
C GLY A 104 -14.40 41.68 -23.35
N GLY A 105 -13.73 42.02 -22.26
CA GLY A 105 -12.60 41.25 -21.77
C GLY A 105 -12.16 41.65 -20.36
N TYR A 106 -10.91 41.33 -20.05
CA TYR A 106 -10.34 41.50 -18.71
C TYR A 106 -11.11 40.73 -17.62
N LEU A 107 -11.56 39.53 -17.95
CA LEU A 107 -12.12 38.59 -16.99
C LEU A 107 -10.96 37.92 -16.27
N THR A 108 -10.87 38.14 -14.96
CA THR A 108 -9.71 37.80 -14.14
C THR A 108 -10.12 36.92 -12.97
N ASN A 109 -10.00 35.60 -13.16
CA ASN A 109 -10.21 34.61 -12.10
C ASN A 109 -8.82 34.16 -11.61
N TYR A 110 -8.43 34.53 -10.38
CA TYR A 110 -7.08 34.28 -9.88
C TYR A 110 -6.99 34.24 -8.36
N TYR A 111 -5.85 33.74 -7.89
CA TYR A 111 -5.40 33.81 -6.50
C TYR A 111 -4.11 34.62 -6.39
N ALA A 112 -4.02 35.41 -5.32
CA ALA A 112 -2.85 36.17 -4.91
C ALA A 112 -2.67 36.08 -3.39
N ASN A 113 -1.45 35.87 -2.91
CA ASN A 113 -1.15 35.58 -1.50
C ASN A 113 -0.55 36.77 -0.72
N GLY A 114 -0.41 37.94 -1.36
CA GLY A 114 0.24 39.12 -0.81
C GLY A 114 1.70 39.30 -1.21
N GLU A 115 2.32 38.30 -1.85
CA GLU A 115 3.67 38.37 -2.41
C GLU A 115 3.67 38.25 -3.94
N TYR A 116 2.88 37.31 -4.47
CA TYR A 116 2.76 37.04 -5.89
C TYR A 116 1.36 36.56 -6.28
N ARG A 117 1.11 36.45 -7.59
CA ARG A 117 -0.15 35.93 -8.14
C ARG A 117 0.07 35.18 -9.44
N PHE A 118 -0.96 34.43 -9.82
CA PHE A 118 -1.10 33.83 -11.14
C PHE A 118 -2.34 34.41 -11.81
N LEU A 119 -2.15 35.44 -12.65
CA LEU A 119 -3.25 36.15 -13.32
C LEU A 119 -3.41 35.74 -14.79
N PRO A 120 -4.45 34.95 -15.14
CA PRO A 120 -4.91 34.82 -16.52
C PRO A 120 -5.93 35.92 -16.81
N ILE A 121 -5.89 36.44 -18.04
CA ILE A 121 -6.77 37.51 -18.51
C ILE A 121 -7.55 36.96 -19.70
N VAL A 122 -8.81 36.59 -19.48
CA VAL A 122 -9.68 36.04 -20.51
C VAL A 122 -10.47 37.17 -21.18
N SER A 123 -10.51 37.17 -22.51
CA SER A 123 -11.18 38.20 -23.31
C SER A 123 -11.78 37.66 -24.61
N LEU A 124 -12.72 38.40 -25.20
CA LEU A 124 -13.16 38.19 -26.58
C LEU A 124 -12.41 39.13 -27.53
N ASP A 125 -11.63 38.55 -28.45
CA ASP A 125 -11.01 39.26 -29.58
C ASP A 125 -11.84 38.99 -30.85
N GLY A 126 -12.87 39.82 -31.07
CA GLY A 126 -13.87 39.62 -32.12
C GLY A 126 -14.70 38.34 -31.91
N ASN A 127 -14.41 37.30 -32.69
CA ASN A 127 -15.06 35.99 -32.62
C ASN A 127 -14.15 34.91 -32.00
N GLN A 128 -13.04 35.31 -31.37
CA GLN A 128 -12.12 34.41 -30.69
C GLN A 128 -12.19 34.66 -29.19
N LEU A 129 -12.28 33.59 -28.43
CA LEU A 129 -12.01 33.61 -27.00
C LEU A 129 -10.50 33.43 -26.83
N VAL A 130 -9.87 34.37 -26.14
CA VAL A 130 -8.41 34.37 -25.94
C VAL A 130 -8.07 34.46 -24.45
N VAL A 131 -6.89 33.95 -24.11
CA VAL A 131 -6.26 34.16 -22.80
C VAL A 131 -4.89 34.81 -22.97
N GLU A 132 -4.60 35.76 -22.11
CA GLU A 132 -3.29 36.35 -21.90
C GLU A 132 -2.84 36.03 -20.47
N PHE A 133 -1.54 35.91 -20.25
CA PHE A 133 -0.99 35.67 -18.92
C PHE A 133 -0.14 36.87 -18.52
N GLU A 134 -0.32 37.37 -17.29
CA GLU A 134 0.43 38.52 -16.82
C GLU A 134 1.95 38.34 -17.00
N GLY A 135 2.61 39.39 -17.49
CA GLY A 135 4.03 39.34 -17.86
C GLY A 135 4.30 38.93 -19.32
N SER A 136 3.27 38.55 -20.08
CA SER A 136 3.34 38.29 -21.53
C SER A 136 2.32 39.12 -22.30
N GLU A 137 2.68 39.58 -23.50
CA GLU A 137 1.75 40.19 -24.47
C GLU A 137 1.18 39.15 -25.47
N GLU A 138 1.56 37.88 -25.33
CA GLU A 138 1.10 36.81 -26.20
C GLU A 138 -0.32 36.36 -25.84
N LYS A 139 -1.20 36.36 -26.86
CA LYS A 139 -2.58 35.86 -26.79
C LYS A 139 -2.63 34.42 -27.30
N THR A 140 -3.16 33.52 -26.48
CA THR A 140 -3.51 32.17 -26.92
C THR A 140 -5.00 32.09 -27.23
N VAL A 141 -5.35 31.62 -28.43
CA VAL A 141 -6.75 31.39 -28.82
C VAL A 141 -7.25 30.10 -28.17
N LEU A 142 -8.28 30.21 -27.34
CA LEU A 142 -8.92 29.09 -26.65
C LEU A 142 -10.04 28.47 -27.48
N ALA A 143 -10.91 29.31 -28.04
CA ALA A 143 -12.04 28.88 -28.85
C ALA A 143 -12.39 29.91 -29.92
N THR A 144 -13.08 29.49 -30.98
CA THR A 144 -13.43 30.38 -32.11
C THR A 144 -14.88 30.26 -32.52
N GLY A 145 -15.38 31.28 -33.22
CA GLY A 145 -16.70 31.30 -33.81
C GLY A 145 -17.80 31.23 -32.76
N ARG A 146 -18.70 30.24 -32.88
CA ARG A 146 -19.79 30.05 -31.91
C ARG A 146 -19.32 29.46 -30.59
N GLU A 147 -18.21 28.74 -30.58
CA GLU A 147 -17.69 28.11 -29.37
C GLU A 147 -17.14 29.17 -28.40
N ALA A 148 -16.52 30.24 -28.90
CA ALA A 148 -15.95 31.33 -28.09
C ALA A 148 -16.90 31.97 -27.04
N ARG A 149 -18.22 31.81 -27.18
CA ARG A 149 -19.25 32.39 -26.30
C ARG A 149 -20.03 31.32 -25.51
N LYS A 150 -19.61 30.06 -25.59
CA LYS A 150 -20.18 28.96 -24.79
C LYS A 150 -19.53 28.91 -23.42
N TYR A 151 -20.09 28.04 -22.58
CA TYR A 151 -19.48 27.70 -21.30
C TYR A 151 -18.27 26.80 -21.54
N HIS A 152 -17.23 27.08 -20.78
CA HIS A 152 -15.99 26.33 -20.74
C HIS A 152 -15.52 26.20 -19.30
N SER A 153 -14.69 25.19 -19.03
CA SER A 153 -13.94 25.12 -17.78
C SER A 153 -12.58 25.80 -17.93
N TYR A 154 -12.17 26.53 -16.91
CA TYR A 154 -10.86 27.16 -16.81
C TYR A 154 -10.28 26.80 -15.45
N ASP A 155 -9.14 26.11 -15.46
CA ASP A 155 -8.52 25.61 -14.25
C ASP A 155 -7.09 26.11 -14.14
N ILE A 156 -6.73 26.58 -12.95
CA ILE A 156 -5.34 26.83 -12.56
C ILE A 156 -4.97 25.77 -11.53
N VAL A 157 -3.93 24.98 -11.82
CA VAL A 157 -3.35 24.00 -10.89
C VAL A 157 -1.98 24.50 -10.47
N PHE A 158 -1.79 24.73 -9.17
CA PHE A 158 -0.51 25.19 -8.62
C PHE A 158 0.39 24.02 -8.24
N HIS A 159 1.68 24.17 -8.52
CA HIS A 159 2.73 23.21 -8.23
C HIS A 159 3.65 23.79 -7.15
N PRO A 160 3.60 23.26 -5.91
CA PRO A 160 4.41 23.76 -4.81
C PRO A 160 5.90 23.47 -5.02
N GLY A 161 6.75 24.34 -4.47
CA GLY A 161 8.20 24.16 -4.50
C GLY A 161 8.95 25.44 -4.16
N VAL A 162 10.29 25.35 -4.13
CA VAL A 162 11.17 26.53 -3.90
C VAL A 162 10.99 27.57 -5.00
N ASN A 163 10.74 27.12 -6.23
CA ASN A 163 10.34 27.96 -7.36
C ASN A 163 8.94 27.49 -7.79
N PRO A 164 7.87 28.00 -7.14
CA PRO A 164 6.54 27.51 -7.40
C PRO A 164 6.09 27.91 -8.81
N THR A 165 5.35 27.03 -9.47
CA THR A 165 4.77 27.31 -10.79
C THR A 165 3.29 26.96 -10.79
N ALA A 166 2.59 27.31 -11.85
CA ALA A 166 1.23 26.84 -12.09
C ALA A 166 1.07 26.28 -13.50
N SER A 167 -0.04 25.61 -13.74
CA SER A 167 -0.49 25.22 -15.06
C SER A 167 -1.93 25.66 -15.30
N PHE A 168 -2.20 26.13 -16.52
CA PHE A 168 -3.52 26.60 -16.92
C PHE A 168 -4.14 25.64 -17.93
N PHE A 169 -5.37 25.23 -17.65
CA PHE A 169 -6.15 24.30 -18.46
C PHE A 169 -7.43 24.96 -18.94
N PHE A 170 -7.86 24.58 -20.14
CA PHE A 170 -9.11 24.99 -20.76
C PHE A 170 -9.84 23.76 -21.28
N ASP A 171 -11.07 23.51 -20.83
CA ASP A 171 -11.83 22.28 -21.11
C ASP A 171 -10.99 21.01 -20.87
N GLY A 172 -10.25 20.99 -19.76
CA GLY A 172 -9.36 19.89 -19.37
C GLY A 172 -8.06 19.79 -20.16
N GLN A 173 -7.83 20.62 -21.18
CA GLN A 173 -6.62 20.61 -22.00
C GLN A 173 -5.57 21.59 -21.48
N LEU A 174 -4.32 21.15 -21.37
CA LEU A 174 -3.19 21.99 -20.96
C LEU A 174 -2.92 23.08 -22.00
N ILE A 175 -3.02 24.34 -21.60
CA ILE A 175 -2.72 25.51 -22.44
C ILE A 175 -1.37 26.12 -22.09
N LYS A 176 -1.03 26.14 -20.80
CA LYS A 176 0.25 26.67 -20.32
C LYS A 176 0.78 25.84 -19.16
N ALA A 177 1.99 25.32 -19.31
CA ALA A 177 2.75 24.66 -18.24
C ALA A 177 3.85 25.58 -17.70
N ASN A 178 4.39 25.25 -16.51
CA ASN A 178 5.50 25.96 -15.87
C ASN A 178 5.29 27.48 -15.87
N TRP A 179 4.06 27.90 -15.62
CA TRP A 179 3.72 29.31 -15.55
C TRP A 179 4.37 29.87 -14.28
N GLU A 180 5.26 30.83 -14.44
CA GLU A 180 5.91 31.54 -13.34
C GLU A 180 4.99 32.62 -12.75
N PRO A 181 5.02 32.83 -11.42
CA PRO A 181 4.22 33.86 -10.77
C PRO A 181 4.74 35.27 -11.03
N THR A 182 3.87 36.26 -10.87
CA THR A 182 4.20 37.69 -10.95
C THR A 182 4.10 38.34 -9.56
N PRO A 183 5.05 39.20 -9.16
CA PRO A 183 4.97 39.89 -7.87
C PRO A 183 3.71 40.75 -7.75
N SER A 184 3.01 40.64 -6.61
CA SER A 184 1.77 41.36 -6.34
C SER A 184 1.56 41.51 -4.84
N THR A 185 1.16 42.69 -4.38
CA THR A 185 0.81 42.92 -2.97
C THR A 185 -0.66 42.60 -2.66
N GLN A 186 -1.41 42.08 -3.63
CA GLN A 186 -2.81 41.68 -3.42
C GLN A 186 -2.86 40.36 -2.65
N ASN A 187 -3.75 40.28 -1.66
CA ASN A 187 -4.07 39.03 -0.96
C ASN A 187 -5.56 38.74 -1.12
N MET A 188 -5.91 37.91 -2.10
CA MET A 188 -7.29 37.53 -2.40
C MET A 188 -7.39 36.34 -3.36
N VAL A 189 -8.46 35.58 -3.21
CA VAL A 189 -9.07 34.81 -4.30
C VAL A 189 -10.13 35.70 -4.93
N THR A 190 -10.12 35.90 -6.25
CA THR A 190 -11.08 36.78 -6.91
C THR A 190 -11.47 36.29 -8.30
N TRP A 191 -12.66 36.68 -8.75
CA TRP A 191 -13.23 36.34 -10.05
C TRP A 191 -14.20 37.44 -10.51
N GLY A 192 -14.41 37.53 -11.83
CA GLY A 192 -15.25 38.54 -12.47
C GLY A 192 -14.50 39.40 -13.49
N ASN A 193 -15.03 40.60 -13.78
CA ASN A 193 -14.33 41.61 -14.58
C ASN A 193 -13.49 42.51 -13.67
N GLY A 194 -12.16 42.40 -13.78
CA GLY A 194 -11.20 43.02 -12.85
C GLY A 194 -10.80 44.46 -13.19
N SER A 195 -11.43 45.12 -14.16
CA SER A 195 -11.03 46.44 -14.66
C SER A 195 -12.11 47.48 -14.48
N SER A 196 -11.74 48.73 -14.18
CA SER A 196 -12.66 49.88 -14.26
C SER A 196 -12.59 50.60 -15.61
N HIS A 197 -11.84 50.06 -16.56
CA HIS A 197 -11.50 50.71 -17.83
C HIS A 197 -11.68 49.80 -19.05
N VAL A 198 -11.94 48.52 -18.83
CA VAL A 198 -12.14 47.53 -19.89
C VAL A 198 -13.44 46.80 -19.56
N ASP A 199 -14.47 47.09 -20.34
CA ASP A 199 -15.76 46.46 -20.17
C ASP A 199 -15.64 44.94 -20.37
N GLY A 200 -16.39 44.19 -19.58
CA GLY A 200 -16.42 42.74 -19.66
C GLY A 200 -17.72 42.19 -19.11
N GLU A 201 -18.33 41.28 -19.85
CA GLU A 201 -19.54 40.59 -19.44
C GLU A 201 -19.34 39.09 -19.47
N ALA A 202 -19.73 38.42 -18.39
CA ALA A 202 -19.63 36.97 -18.29
C ALA A 202 -20.75 36.38 -17.43
N TYR A 203 -20.97 35.08 -17.60
CA TYR A 203 -21.91 34.31 -16.79
C TYR A 203 -21.17 33.14 -16.16
N TYR A 204 -21.27 33.01 -14.84
CA TYR A 204 -20.61 31.98 -14.05
C TYR A 204 -21.62 30.93 -13.58
N ARG A 205 -21.19 29.67 -13.59
CA ARG A 205 -21.91 28.52 -13.03
C ARG A 205 -21.25 27.94 -11.79
N SER A 206 -19.93 28.04 -11.73
CA SER A 206 -19.17 27.68 -10.54
C SER A 206 -17.86 28.44 -10.49
N VAL A 207 -17.39 28.70 -9.27
CA VAL A 207 -16.03 29.11 -8.96
C VAL A 207 -15.63 28.32 -7.72
N ASN A 208 -14.58 27.50 -7.83
CA ASN A 208 -14.12 26.63 -6.74
C ASN A 208 -12.63 26.85 -6.54
N PHE A 209 -12.24 27.38 -5.40
CA PHE A 209 -10.85 27.41 -4.94
C PHE A 209 -10.67 26.34 -3.87
N THR A 210 -9.91 25.30 -4.23
CA THR A 210 -9.63 24.15 -3.38
C THR A 210 -8.17 24.18 -2.97
N ILE A 211 -7.91 23.98 -1.69
CA ILE A 211 -6.59 23.98 -1.09
C ILE A 211 -6.33 22.58 -0.57
N SER A 212 -5.17 22.02 -0.87
CA SER A 212 -4.79 20.69 -0.38
C SER A 212 -4.12 20.80 0.99
N GLY A 213 -3.90 19.67 1.66
CA GLY A 213 -3.07 19.58 2.86
C GLY A 213 -3.84 19.73 4.17
N ASP A 214 -5.11 19.36 4.19
CA ASP A 214 -5.91 19.36 5.41
C ASP A 214 -5.36 18.32 6.39
N SER A 215 -5.27 18.68 7.68
CA SER A 215 -4.85 17.72 8.71
C SER A 215 -5.99 16.75 9.01
N VAL A 216 -5.68 15.46 9.02
CA VAL A 216 -6.63 14.38 9.29
C VAL A 216 -6.31 13.58 10.55
N PHE A 217 -5.03 13.49 10.91
CA PHE A 217 -4.52 12.94 12.16
C PHE A 217 -3.35 13.79 12.66
N SER A 218 -3.02 13.68 13.95
CA SER A 218 -1.98 14.50 14.56
C SER A 218 -0.88 13.66 15.20
N SER A 219 0.35 14.16 15.08
CA SER A 219 1.54 13.63 15.74
C SER A 219 1.32 13.50 17.25
N PRO A 220 1.82 12.43 17.90
CA PRO A 220 2.83 11.51 17.39
C PRO A 220 2.31 10.30 16.60
N ASP A 221 1.04 10.32 16.17
CA ASP A 221 0.45 9.30 15.32
C ASP A 221 1.13 9.27 13.94
N ARG A 222 1.23 8.10 13.34
CA ARG A 222 2.07 7.83 12.15
C ARG A 222 1.52 6.69 11.30
N ILE A 223 2.19 6.41 10.18
CA ILE A 223 1.96 5.25 9.32
C ILE A 223 0.55 5.26 8.70
N PRO A 224 0.28 6.21 7.80
CA PRO A 224 -1.04 6.34 7.21
C PRO A 224 -1.26 5.39 6.02
N SER A 225 -2.50 5.00 5.81
CA SER A 225 -2.98 4.31 4.59
C SER A 225 -4.39 4.76 4.24
N LEU A 226 -4.83 4.55 3.00
CA LEU A 226 -6.18 4.90 2.56
C LEU A 226 -6.74 3.97 1.48
N VAL A 227 -8.07 3.89 1.43
CA VAL A 227 -8.83 3.29 0.32
C VAL A 227 -10.07 4.13 0.01
N VAL A 228 -10.61 3.96 -1.20
CA VAL A 228 -11.79 4.67 -1.70
C VAL A 228 -12.78 3.66 -2.25
N SER A 229 -14.07 3.84 -1.96
CA SER A 229 -15.12 3.02 -2.57
C SER A 229 -15.41 3.49 -4.00
N SER A 230 -15.39 2.55 -4.95
CA SER A 230 -15.84 2.76 -6.33
C SER A 230 -17.36 2.74 -6.46
N GLU A 231 -18.05 1.96 -5.62
CA GLU A 231 -19.49 1.72 -5.72
C GLU A 231 -20.32 2.79 -5.00
N THR A 232 -19.74 3.42 -3.97
CA THR A 232 -20.31 4.55 -3.24
C THR A 232 -19.42 5.79 -3.38
N PRO A 233 -19.52 6.53 -4.52
CA PRO A 233 -18.67 7.68 -4.80
C PRO A 233 -18.69 8.73 -3.68
N GLY A 234 -17.49 9.14 -3.27
CA GLY A 234 -17.27 10.09 -2.18
C GLY A 234 -16.86 9.45 -0.87
N THR A 235 -17.04 8.12 -0.72
CA THR A 235 -16.57 7.40 0.46
C THR A 235 -15.07 7.18 0.41
N VAL A 236 -14.34 7.74 1.39
CA VAL A 236 -12.90 7.56 1.58
C VAL A 236 -12.66 7.12 3.02
N VAL A 237 -11.88 6.08 3.23
CA VAL A 237 -11.51 5.61 4.57
C VAL A 237 -10.00 5.68 4.73
N ILE A 238 -9.56 6.35 5.79
CA ILE A 238 -8.14 6.55 6.11
C ILE A 238 -7.80 5.89 7.44
N PHE A 239 -6.55 5.47 7.57
CA PHE A 239 -6.03 4.79 8.76
C PHE A 239 -4.71 5.41 9.22
N ALA A 240 -4.37 5.23 10.49
CA ALA A 240 -3.07 5.51 11.04
C ALA A 240 -2.84 4.67 12.32
N GLU A 241 -1.59 4.63 12.77
CA GLU A 241 -1.23 4.19 14.12
C GLU A 241 -1.40 5.34 15.10
N LYS A 242 -2.30 5.18 16.06
CA LYS A 242 -2.34 6.00 17.26
C LYS A 242 -1.16 5.64 18.14
N ARG A 243 -0.26 6.56 18.44
CA ARG A 243 0.98 6.27 19.17
C ARG A 243 1.03 7.01 20.50
N GLU A 244 0.31 6.53 21.50
CA GLU A 244 0.36 7.16 22.83
C GLU A 244 1.77 7.04 23.41
N GLY A 245 2.51 8.15 23.53
CA GLY A 245 3.93 8.16 23.92
C GLY A 245 4.91 8.29 22.75
N GLY A 246 4.45 8.07 21.52
CA GLY A 246 5.07 8.53 20.27
C GLY A 246 6.26 7.75 19.75
N SER A 247 6.40 6.48 20.14
CA SER A 247 7.45 5.59 19.66
C SER A 247 6.91 4.55 18.68
N ASP A 248 7.80 3.90 17.94
CA ASP A 248 7.47 2.66 17.22
C ASP A 248 6.96 1.59 18.21
N PRO A 249 6.18 0.59 17.74
CA PRO A 249 5.75 -0.52 18.59
C PRO A 249 6.92 -1.24 19.27
N GLY A 250 6.67 -1.86 20.43
CA GLY A 250 7.66 -2.61 21.20
C GLY A 250 8.53 -1.75 22.13
N SER A 251 8.03 -0.59 22.54
CA SER A 251 8.65 0.24 23.56
C SER A 251 7.77 0.30 24.83
N ILE A 252 8.39 0.09 25.99
CA ILE A 252 7.71 0.12 27.31
C ILE A 252 7.13 1.48 27.72
N TYR A 253 7.24 2.49 26.86
CA TYR A 253 6.82 3.87 27.11
C TYR A 253 5.63 4.29 26.23
N ASN A 254 5.10 3.39 25.41
CA ASN A 254 3.96 3.66 24.55
C ASN A 254 2.93 2.53 24.56
N THR A 255 1.74 2.89 24.10
CA THR A 255 0.67 1.96 23.71
C THR A 255 0.19 2.43 22.36
N ASN A 256 0.35 1.58 21.36
CA ASN A 256 -0.05 1.88 20.00
C ASN A 256 -1.34 1.14 19.63
N ASP A 257 -2.24 1.82 18.93
CA ASP A 257 -3.52 1.29 18.46
C ASP A 257 -3.75 1.67 16.99
N ILE A 258 -4.74 1.04 16.34
CA ILE A 258 -5.16 1.42 14.99
C ILE A 258 -6.36 2.36 15.06
N ILE A 259 -6.24 3.51 14.39
CA ILE A 259 -7.31 4.51 14.29
C ILE A 259 -7.75 4.71 12.85
N THR A 260 -9.01 5.10 12.68
CA THR A 260 -9.61 5.36 11.37
C THR A 260 -10.52 6.59 11.37
N ARG A 261 -10.71 7.18 10.20
CA ARG A 261 -11.76 8.18 9.89
C ARG A 261 -12.35 7.90 8.52
N THR A 262 -13.62 8.22 8.36
CA THR A 262 -14.35 8.09 7.09
C THR A 262 -14.83 9.45 6.59
N SER A 263 -14.65 9.71 5.31
CA SER A 263 -15.27 10.81 4.58
C SER A 263 -16.35 10.26 3.66
N LEU A 264 -17.42 11.03 3.44
CA LEU A 264 -18.52 10.71 2.51
C LEU A 264 -18.68 11.78 1.41
N ASP A 265 -17.69 12.66 1.29
CA ASP A 265 -17.71 13.82 0.40
C ASP A 265 -16.36 14.05 -0.30
N TYR A 266 -15.71 12.95 -0.70
CA TYR A 266 -14.44 12.94 -1.43
C TYR A 266 -13.25 13.48 -0.61
N GLY A 267 -13.27 13.25 0.70
CA GLY A 267 -12.20 13.64 1.63
C GLY A 267 -12.25 15.10 2.11
N GLN A 268 -13.38 15.80 1.93
CA GLN A 268 -13.53 17.21 2.34
C GLN A 268 -13.87 17.33 3.83
N THR A 269 -14.70 16.44 4.35
CA THR A 269 -15.02 16.32 5.77
C THR A 269 -14.85 14.88 6.24
N TRP A 270 -14.55 14.73 7.53
CA TRP A 270 -14.16 13.46 8.14
C TRP A 270 -15.00 13.20 9.39
N SER A 271 -15.34 11.94 9.62
CA SER A 271 -15.97 11.46 10.86
C SER A 271 -15.12 11.77 12.10
N GLU A 272 -15.67 11.50 13.28
CA GLU A 272 -14.84 11.39 14.48
C GLU A 272 -13.82 10.25 14.31
N GLU A 273 -12.66 10.40 14.96
CA GLU A 273 -11.65 9.34 15.03
C GLU A 273 -12.19 8.14 15.81
N LEU A 274 -12.04 6.96 15.25
CA LEU A 274 -12.39 5.69 15.88
C LEU A 274 -11.14 4.86 16.13
N ASN A 275 -10.94 4.38 17.37
CA ASN A 275 -9.91 3.40 17.70
C ASN A 275 -10.47 1.98 17.52
N LEU A 276 -9.92 1.21 16.60
CA LEU A 276 -10.40 -0.13 16.24
C LEU A 276 -9.88 -1.22 17.19
N THR A 277 -8.74 -1.00 17.85
CA THR A 277 -8.02 -2.01 18.61
C THR A 277 -8.16 -1.87 20.13
N GLU A 278 -8.66 -0.74 20.64
CA GLU A 278 -8.90 -0.56 22.09
C GLU A 278 -9.73 -1.71 22.71
N GLN A 279 -10.69 -2.25 21.95
CA GLN A 279 -11.56 -3.34 22.40
C GLN A 279 -10.83 -4.67 22.62
N ILE A 280 -9.68 -4.87 21.97
CA ILE A 280 -8.80 -6.04 22.14
C ILE A 280 -7.50 -5.70 22.90
N ASN A 281 -7.37 -4.47 23.43
CA ASN A 281 -6.19 -3.99 24.17
C ASN A 281 -6.53 -3.45 25.57
N LEU A 282 -7.49 -4.05 26.27
CA LEU A 282 -8.09 -3.49 27.50
C LEU A 282 -7.13 -3.19 28.67
N ASN A 283 -5.91 -3.73 28.65
CA ASN A 283 -4.90 -3.54 29.70
C ASN A 283 -3.63 -2.84 29.19
N ASP A 284 -3.62 -2.37 27.93
CA ASP A 284 -2.45 -1.76 27.29
C ASP A 284 -1.22 -2.69 27.25
N ASP A 285 -1.46 -4.01 27.20
CA ASP A 285 -0.40 -5.04 27.16
C ASP A 285 0.22 -5.18 25.74
N TYR A 286 -0.43 -4.61 24.73
CA TYR A 286 -0.08 -4.75 23.32
C TYR A 286 0.12 -3.40 22.62
N ASP A 287 0.89 -3.44 21.54
CA ASP A 287 0.93 -2.42 20.52
C ASP A 287 0.37 -2.98 19.22
N PHE A 288 -0.38 -2.19 18.47
CA PHE A 288 -0.81 -2.50 17.11
C PHE A 288 -0.10 -1.58 16.11
N SER A 289 0.20 -2.10 14.92
CA SER A 289 0.88 -1.33 13.88
C SER A 289 0.46 -1.73 12.46
N ASP A 290 0.85 -0.89 11.50
CA ASP A 290 0.79 -1.15 10.06
C ASP A 290 -0.62 -1.51 9.53
N PRO A 291 -1.57 -0.55 9.56
CA PRO A 291 -2.91 -0.75 9.00
C PRO A 291 -2.87 -0.87 7.47
N ARG A 292 -3.22 -2.05 6.95
CA ARG A 292 -3.21 -2.41 5.53
C ARG A 292 -4.63 -2.71 5.03
N PRO A 293 -5.39 -1.71 4.54
CA PRO A 293 -6.72 -1.91 3.99
C PRO A 293 -6.69 -2.48 2.56
N ILE A 294 -7.73 -3.24 2.21
CA ILE A 294 -8.09 -3.69 0.86
C ILE A 294 -9.56 -3.32 0.66
N TYR A 295 -9.89 -2.68 -0.46
CA TYR A 295 -11.28 -2.43 -0.84
C TYR A 295 -11.77 -3.52 -1.78
N LEU A 296 -12.99 -4.02 -1.53
CA LEU A 296 -13.67 -5.09 -2.24
C LEU A 296 -14.89 -4.49 -2.97
N PRO A 297 -14.79 -4.17 -4.27
CA PRO A 297 -15.88 -3.56 -5.04
C PRO A 297 -17.17 -4.37 -5.11
N ASP A 298 -17.11 -5.71 -5.18
CA ASP A 298 -18.31 -6.54 -5.34
C ASP A 298 -19.22 -6.53 -4.09
N GLU A 299 -18.61 -6.40 -2.92
CA GLU A 299 -19.27 -6.32 -1.62
C GLU A 299 -19.48 -4.87 -1.13
N ASP A 300 -18.81 -3.89 -1.75
CA ASP A 300 -18.61 -2.53 -1.22
C ASP A 300 -18.11 -2.59 0.25
N GLU A 301 -17.10 -3.43 0.50
CA GLU A 301 -16.53 -3.69 1.82
C GLU A 301 -15.04 -3.31 1.86
N ILE A 302 -14.52 -3.01 3.05
CA ILE A 302 -13.08 -2.85 3.28
C ILE A 302 -12.61 -3.90 4.28
N VAL A 303 -11.61 -4.70 3.89
CA VAL A 303 -10.88 -5.62 4.77
C VAL A 303 -9.59 -4.93 5.23
N LEU A 304 -9.45 -4.70 6.54
CA LEU A 304 -8.29 -4.05 7.15
C LEU A 304 -7.47 -5.06 7.94
N SER A 305 -6.24 -5.33 7.50
CA SER A 305 -5.25 -6.15 8.24
C SER A 305 -4.28 -5.28 9.03
N TYR A 306 -3.88 -5.71 10.23
CA TYR A 306 -2.87 -5.07 11.07
C TYR A 306 -2.19 -6.08 12.00
N VAL A 307 -1.02 -5.73 12.53
CA VAL A 307 -0.24 -6.61 13.41
C VAL A 307 -0.36 -6.19 14.87
N ARG A 308 -0.37 -7.18 15.77
CA ARG A 308 -0.23 -7.03 17.22
C ARG A 308 1.17 -7.42 17.67
N TRP A 309 1.71 -6.68 18.63
CA TRP A 309 2.96 -6.93 19.32
C TRP A 309 2.75 -6.88 20.83
N PRO A 310 3.52 -7.63 21.65
CA PRO A 310 3.67 -7.25 23.05
C PRO A 310 4.32 -5.86 23.12
N THR A 311 3.83 -4.99 24.02
CA THR A 311 4.26 -3.58 24.11
C THR A 311 5.78 -3.41 24.36
N ASP A 312 6.50 -4.42 24.86
CA ASP A 312 7.93 -4.33 25.16
C ASP A 312 8.86 -4.95 24.09
N ALA A 313 8.30 -5.56 23.03
CA ALA A 313 9.08 -6.21 21.98
C ALA A 313 8.33 -6.30 20.64
N ALA A 314 8.85 -5.60 19.63
CA ALA A 314 8.38 -5.67 18.24
C ALA A 314 9.54 -5.95 17.27
N GLN A 315 9.31 -5.67 15.98
CA GLN A 315 10.27 -5.88 14.88
C GLN A 315 11.62 -5.18 15.11
N ASN A 316 11.61 -3.97 15.67
CA ASN A 316 12.82 -3.16 15.83
C ASN A 316 13.89 -3.83 16.69
N GLY A 317 15.10 -3.97 16.13
CA GLY A 317 16.25 -4.60 16.79
C GLY A 317 16.06 -6.10 17.03
N ASP A 318 15.19 -6.74 16.24
CA ASP A 318 14.82 -8.14 16.33
C ASP A 318 14.43 -8.52 17.75
N LYS A 319 13.73 -7.64 18.48
CA LYS A 319 13.37 -7.88 19.89
C LYS A 319 12.26 -8.91 20.02
N ILE A 320 11.30 -8.89 19.11
CA ILE A 320 10.27 -9.91 19.01
C ILE A 320 10.91 -11.29 18.83
N LYS A 321 10.22 -12.32 19.33
CA LYS A 321 10.64 -13.72 19.24
C LYS A 321 9.47 -14.59 18.83
N TYR A 322 9.76 -15.73 18.22
CA TYR A 322 8.76 -16.66 17.71
C TYR A 322 7.80 -17.20 18.79
N TRP A 323 8.22 -17.23 20.07
CA TRP A 323 7.38 -17.63 21.21
C TRP A 323 6.61 -16.47 21.87
N MET A 324 6.86 -15.22 21.46
CA MET A 324 6.15 -14.05 21.97
C MET A 324 4.82 -13.87 21.25
N ASP A 325 3.90 -13.18 21.91
CA ASP A 325 2.49 -13.08 21.54
C ASP A 325 2.21 -12.04 20.42
N SER A 326 3.02 -12.06 19.35
CA SER A 326 2.72 -11.30 18.12
C SER A 326 1.84 -12.07 17.16
N GLY A 327 0.97 -11.35 16.45
CA GLY A 327 -0.07 -11.94 15.60
C GLY A 327 -0.66 -10.95 14.61
N VAL A 328 -1.40 -11.44 13.61
CA VAL A 328 -2.08 -10.63 12.59
C VAL A 328 -3.58 -10.72 12.80
N PHE A 329 -4.23 -9.57 12.72
CA PHE A 329 -5.67 -9.42 12.91
C PHE A 329 -6.28 -8.74 11.69
N TYR A 330 -7.56 -9.00 11.43
CA TYR A 330 -8.35 -8.22 10.47
C TYR A 330 -9.63 -7.67 11.10
N SER A 331 -10.12 -6.56 10.56
CA SER A 331 -11.48 -6.04 10.76
C SER A 331 -12.11 -5.69 9.41
N THR A 332 -13.42 -5.82 9.30
CA THR A 332 -14.17 -5.48 8.08
C THR A 332 -15.03 -4.24 8.28
N TYR A 333 -15.19 -3.43 7.24
CA TYR A 333 -16.06 -2.25 7.23
C TYR A 333 -17.05 -2.32 6.07
N ASP A 334 -18.32 -2.39 6.40
CA ASP A 334 -19.43 -2.31 5.44
C ASP A 334 -19.67 -0.83 5.08
N VAL A 335 -19.50 -0.48 3.80
CA VAL A 335 -19.63 0.91 3.34
C VAL A 335 -21.09 1.38 3.37
N GLU A 336 -22.06 0.49 3.09
CA GLU A 336 -23.48 0.83 3.05
C GLU A 336 -24.02 1.13 4.46
N ASP A 337 -23.71 0.26 5.43
CA ASP A 337 -24.17 0.38 6.81
C ASP A 337 -23.27 1.32 7.65
N GLY A 338 -22.01 1.51 7.24
CA GLY A 338 -21.04 2.35 7.94
C GLY A 338 -20.60 1.76 9.28
N GLU A 339 -20.54 0.43 9.38
CA GLU A 339 -20.22 -0.31 10.61
C GLU A 339 -18.95 -1.14 10.46
N TRP A 340 -18.12 -1.13 11.50
CA TRP A 340 -16.94 -1.99 11.62
C TRP A 340 -17.29 -3.30 12.35
N SER A 341 -16.71 -4.41 11.90
CA SER A 341 -16.71 -5.67 12.64
C SER A 341 -15.85 -5.60 13.90
N ALA A 342 -15.99 -6.60 14.77
CA ALA A 342 -14.95 -6.88 15.76
C ALA A 342 -13.69 -7.48 15.08
N PRO A 343 -12.49 -7.30 15.66
CA PRO A 343 -11.26 -7.89 15.17
C PRO A 343 -11.28 -9.43 15.19
N PHE A 344 -10.75 -10.03 14.14
CA PHE A 344 -10.55 -11.47 13.99
C PHE A 344 -9.06 -11.80 13.97
N ASP A 345 -8.66 -12.86 14.66
CA ASP A 345 -7.26 -13.31 14.73
C ASP A 345 -6.98 -14.36 13.65
N VAL A 346 -6.07 -14.06 12.73
CA VAL A 346 -5.62 -14.93 11.63
C VAL A 346 -4.17 -15.38 11.80
N THR A 347 -3.63 -15.24 13.01
CA THR A 347 -2.23 -15.55 13.31
C THR A 347 -1.84 -16.99 12.98
N GLU A 348 -2.71 -17.96 13.28
CA GLU A 348 -2.40 -19.38 13.03
C GLU A 348 -2.37 -19.76 11.55
N GLU A 349 -2.96 -18.94 10.68
CA GLU A 349 -3.00 -19.12 9.22
C GLU A 349 -1.76 -18.49 8.56
N ILE A 350 -1.36 -17.31 9.04
CA ILE A 350 -0.32 -16.50 8.39
C ILE A 350 1.07 -16.65 9.07
N LYS A 351 1.11 -16.72 10.40
CA LYS A 351 2.38 -16.78 11.17
C LYS A 351 2.85 -18.22 11.27
N GLU A 352 3.69 -18.61 10.31
CA GLU A 352 4.29 -19.94 10.26
C GLU A 352 4.99 -20.32 11.58
N ARG A 353 4.82 -21.57 12.02
CA ARG A 353 5.48 -22.15 13.21
C ARG A 353 6.19 -23.44 12.86
N THR A 354 7.46 -23.34 12.53
CA THR A 354 8.28 -24.45 12.05
C THR A 354 9.69 -24.40 12.60
N PHE A 355 10.36 -25.54 12.53
CA PHE A 355 11.82 -25.59 12.60
C PHE A 355 12.38 -25.44 11.18
N GLN A 356 13.12 -24.36 10.96
CA GLN A 356 13.63 -23.95 9.65
C GLN A 356 15.10 -24.32 9.52
N ILE A 357 15.47 -24.92 8.39
CA ILE A 357 16.84 -25.29 8.04
C ILE A 357 17.22 -24.58 6.75
N ILE A 358 18.28 -23.76 6.80
CA ILE A 358 18.79 -23.00 5.68
C ILE A 358 20.21 -23.50 5.36
N GLY A 359 20.31 -24.34 4.34
CA GLY A 359 21.57 -24.86 3.81
C GLY A 359 22.03 -24.03 2.61
N TRP A 360 22.47 -22.80 2.83
CA TRP A 360 23.03 -21.95 1.77
C TRP A 360 24.56 -22.03 1.79
N SER A 361 25.20 -22.71 0.83
CA SER A 361 26.64 -23.04 0.87
C SER A 361 27.07 -23.96 2.03
N GLY A 362 26.20 -24.88 2.41
CA GLY A 362 26.43 -25.85 3.48
C GLY A 362 25.25 -26.80 3.62
N SER A 363 25.42 -27.82 4.44
CA SER A 363 24.36 -28.77 4.77
C SER A 363 24.11 -28.79 6.27
N GLU A 364 22.85 -29.03 6.63
CA GLU A 364 22.45 -29.28 8.00
C GLU A 364 21.25 -30.22 8.03
N TYR A 365 21.40 -31.34 8.73
CA TYR A 365 20.34 -32.35 8.86
C TYR A 365 20.42 -33.06 10.21
N TYR A 366 19.33 -33.72 10.56
CA TYR A 366 19.13 -34.34 11.86
C TYR A 366 18.79 -35.81 11.67
N THR A 367 19.40 -36.67 12.49
CA THR A 367 19.12 -38.11 12.49
C THR A 367 18.73 -38.59 13.88
N GLN A 368 17.77 -39.50 13.96
CA GLN A 368 17.44 -40.19 15.20
C GLN A 368 17.45 -41.70 14.96
N ASP A 369 18.23 -42.42 15.75
CA ASP A 369 18.26 -43.89 15.70
C ASP A 369 16.90 -44.44 16.16
N VAL A 370 16.36 -45.37 15.38
CA VAL A 370 15.10 -46.05 15.67
C VAL A 370 15.33 -47.56 15.69
N ASN A 371 14.66 -48.27 16.61
CA ASN A 371 14.74 -49.72 16.67
C ASN A 371 13.68 -50.33 15.75
N VAL A 372 13.96 -50.31 14.44
CA VAL A 372 13.10 -50.87 13.38
C VAL A 372 13.89 -51.82 12.50
N SER A 373 13.24 -52.87 12.02
CA SER A 373 13.80 -53.85 11.09
C SER A 373 12.97 -53.93 9.80
N ALA A 374 13.50 -54.62 8.79
CA ALA A 374 12.75 -54.90 7.56
C ALA A 374 11.55 -55.84 7.75
N ALA A 375 11.32 -56.37 8.96
CA ALA A 375 10.13 -57.15 9.28
C ALA A 375 9.01 -56.31 9.91
N ASP A 376 9.30 -55.07 10.31
CA ASP A 376 8.35 -54.19 10.97
C ASP A 376 7.61 -53.33 9.94
N GLN A 377 6.31 -53.14 10.14
CA GLN A 377 5.55 -52.13 9.41
C GLN A 377 5.83 -50.77 10.04
N TRP A 378 6.05 -49.73 9.22
CA TRP A 378 6.27 -48.39 9.74
C TRP A 378 5.74 -47.30 8.81
N ASP A 379 5.40 -46.16 9.40
CA ASP A 379 4.97 -44.95 8.72
C ASP A 379 5.81 -43.76 9.23
N LEU A 380 6.34 -42.96 8.31
CA LEU A 380 6.91 -41.64 8.60
C LEU A 380 5.93 -40.59 8.07
N ASN A 381 5.39 -39.77 8.94
CA ASN A 381 4.49 -38.68 8.60
C ASN A 381 5.13 -37.34 9.00
N THR A 382 5.00 -36.34 8.15
CA THR A 382 5.53 -35.00 8.40
C THR A 382 4.73 -33.98 7.62
N GLN A 383 4.54 -32.81 8.20
CA GLN A 383 4.12 -31.63 7.48
C GLN A 383 5.33 -30.70 7.28
N LEU A 384 5.56 -30.28 6.04
CA LEU A 384 6.73 -29.47 5.70
C LEU A 384 6.48 -28.50 4.54
N ARG A 385 7.39 -27.53 4.41
CA ARG A 385 7.41 -26.52 3.35
C ARG A 385 8.81 -26.45 2.74
N ILE A 386 8.88 -26.36 1.42
CA ILE A 386 10.13 -26.22 0.67
C ILE A 386 10.18 -24.83 0.05
N HIS A 387 11.02 -23.96 0.61
CA HIS A 387 11.12 -22.58 0.14
C HIS A 387 12.03 -22.43 -1.08
N GLY A 388 12.93 -23.38 -1.32
CA GLY A 388 13.83 -23.30 -2.46
C GLY A 388 14.98 -24.28 -2.43
N GLY A 389 15.70 -24.30 -3.54
CA GLY A 389 16.88 -25.14 -3.71
C GLY A 389 16.54 -26.62 -3.80
N SER A 390 17.50 -27.49 -3.47
CA SER A 390 17.40 -28.94 -3.57
C SER A 390 18.08 -29.65 -2.39
N ALA A 391 18.10 -30.99 -2.43
CA ALA A 391 18.64 -31.85 -1.38
C ALA A 391 17.97 -31.63 0.00
N ASN A 392 16.70 -31.24 -0.03
CA ASN A 392 15.85 -31.16 1.16
C ASN A 392 15.22 -32.53 1.38
N ASP A 393 15.81 -33.33 2.27
CA ASP A 393 15.61 -34.77 2.30
C ASP A 393 14.84 -35.26 3.52
N LEU A 394 14.06 -36.31 3.30
CA LEU A 394 13.55 -37.21 4.34
C LEU A 394 13.96 -38.63 4.02
N SER A 395 14.33 -39.38 5.06
CA SER A 395 14.57 -40.81 4.87
C SER A 395 14.36 -41.65 6.13
N VAL A 396 14.06 -42.92 5.90
CA VAL A 396 14.05 -43.97 6.92
C VAL A 396 14.98 -45.08 6.45
N SER A 397 15.86 -45.55 7.33
CA SER A 397 16.57 -46.82 7.14
C SER A 397 16.12 -47.85 8.16
N ASN A 398 16.00 -49.11 7.73
CA ASN A 398 15.42 -50.20 8.53
C ASN A 398 16.37 -51.41 8.69
N GLY A 399 17.67 -51.19 8.55
CA GLY A 399 18.70 -52.22 8.69
C GLY A 399 18.93 -53.10 7.46
N GLU A 400 18.03 -53.07 6.47
CA GLU A 400 18.26 -53.66 5.14
C GLU A 400 18.34 -52.60 4.03
N LYS A 401 17.48 -51.58 4.10
CA LYS A 401 17.35 -50.54 3.08
C LYS A 401 17.20 -49.14 3.67
N LEU A 402 17.58 -48.13 2.89
CA LEU A 402 17.32 -46.71 3.06
C LEU A 402 16.27 -46.27 2.02
N PHE A 403 15.14 -45.78 2.49
CA PHE A 403 14.07 -45.21 1.68
C PHE A 403 14.18 -43.69 1.76
N LYS A 404 14.49 -43.03 0.65
CA LYS A 404 14.78 -41.59 0.63
C LYS A 404 13.84 -40.87 -0.32
N VAL A 405 13.34 -39.72 0.12
CA VAL A 405 12.64 -38.72 -0.69
C VAL A 405 13.42 -37.41 -0.59
N SER A 406 13.75 -36.81 -1.73
CA SER A 406 14.43 -35.52 -1.83
C SER A 406 13.52 -34.51 -2.51
N PHE A 407 13.29 -33.37 -1.89
CA PHE A 407 12.46 -32.31 -2.44
C PHE A 407 13.30 -31.15 -2.98
N ALA A 408 12.80 -30.53 -4.05
CA ALA A 408 13.42 -29.35 -4.66
C ALA A 408 12.37 -28.43 -5.29
N ILE A 409 12.74 -27.16 -5.46
CA ILE A 409 12.08 -26.27 -6.43
C ILE A 409 12.93 -26.30 -7.71
N ASN A 410 12.34 -26.70 -8.83
CA ASN A 410 13.06 -26.81 -10.10
C ASN A 410 13.16 -25.46 -10.83
N ALA A 411 13.79 -25.45 -12.02
CA ALA A 411 13.98 -24.24 -12.80
C ALA A 411 12.67 -23.66 -13.37
N GLU A 412 11.62 -24.48 -13.45
CA GLU A 412 10.26 -24.08 -13.85
C GLU A 412 9.41 -23.61 -12.66
N ASN A 413 9.99 -23.44 -11.46
CA ASN A 413 9.31 -23.10 -10.20
C ASN A 413 8.26 -24.13 -9.75
N HIS A 414 8.42 -25.40 -10.11
CA HIS A 414 7.59 -26.49 -9.61
C HIS A 414 8.20 -27.08 -8.34
N LEU A 415 7.35 -27.48 -7.39
CA LEU A 415 7.75 -28.37 -6.31
C LEU A 415 7.88 -29.79 -6.87
N VAL A 416 9.07 -30.38 -6.74
CA VAL A 416 9.36 -31.73 -7.24
C VAL A 416 9.95 -32.63 -6.15
N ALA A 417 9.68 -33.93 -6.27
CA ALA A 417 10.23 -34.97 -5.42
C ALA A 417 11.06 -35.98 -6.22
N PHE A 418 12.14 -36.47 -5.63
CA PHE A 418 12.98 -37.54 -6.15
C PHE A 418 13.03 -38.69 -5.15
N VAL A 419 12.76 -39.91 -5.61
CA VAL A 419 12.77 -41.11 -4.76
C VAL A 419 14.02 -41.95 -5.00
N ASP A 420 14.62 -42.47 -3.92
CA ASP A 420 15.78 -43.38 -3.94
C ASP A 420 16.99 -42.90 -4.76
N GLY A 421 17.17 -41.58 -4.89
CA GLY A 421 18.26 -40.98 -5.68
C GLY A 421 18.06 -41.05 -7.20
N SER A 422 16.83 -41.26 -7.67
CA SER A 422 16.46 -41.09 -9.08
C SER A 422 16.72 -39.66 -9.55
N ASP A 423 17.23 -39.50 -10.78
CA ASP A 423 17.34 -38.19 -11.44
C ASP A 423 16.04 -37.74 -12.13
N THR A 424 15.03 -38.62 -12.18
CA THR A 424 13.72 -38.29 -12.77
C THR A 424 12.81 -37.69 -11.69
N PRO A 425 12.41 -36.41 -11.82
CA PRO A 425 11.53 -35.77 -10.85
C PRO A 425 10.10 -36.27 -10.98
N ILE A 426 9.41 -36.29 -9.85
CA ILE A 426 7.95 -36.38 -9.76
C ILE A 426 7.46 -34.97 -9.44
N VAL A 427 6.58 -34.42 -10.28
CA VAL A 427 5.97 -33.11 -10.01
C VAL A 427 4.95 -33.27 -8.89
N VAL A 428 5.12 -32.49 -7.83
CA VAL A 428 4.24 -32.48 -6.65
C VAL A 428 3.22 -31.35 -6.78
N ARG A 429 3.69 -30.14 -7.12
CA ARG A 429 2.85 -28.97 -7.43
C ARG A 429 3.42 -28.22 -8.63
N GLU A 430 2.56 -27.73 -9.50
CA GLU A 430 2.94 -26.90 -10.64
C GLU A 430 3.04 -25.42 -10.22
N LYS A 431 3.69 -24.58 -11.03
CA LYS A 431 3.98 -23.17 -10.67
C LYS A 431 2.74 -22.33 -10.34
N ALA A 432 1.56 -22.71 -10.84
CA ALA A 432 0.32 -21.99 -10.63
C ALA A 432 -0.31 -22.30 -9.27
N ASP A 433 0.07 -23.44 -8.66
CA ASP A 433 -0.32 -23.78 -7.31
C ASP A 433 0.54 -23.00 -6.30
N ASN A 434 0.14 -22.96 -5.03
CA ASN A 434 1.03 -22.52 -3.96
C ASN A 434 2.18 -23.53 -3.76
N VAL A 435 3.21 -23.45 -4.61
CA VAL A 435 4.39 -24.34 -4.62
C VAL A 435 5.23 -24.23 -3.37
N SER A 436 5.11 -23.10 -2.68
CA SER A 436 5.74 -22.88 -1.39
C SER A 436 4.81 -23.26 -0.25
N GLY A 437 3.57 -23.69 -0.45
CA GLY A 437 2.66 -24.04 0.64
C GLY A 437 3.13 -25.27 1.44
N PHE A 438 2.46 -25.54 2.56
CA PHE A 438 2.65 -26.79 3.28
C PHE A 438 2.20 -27.99 2.46
N ILE A 439 2.94 -29.09 2.58
CA ILE A 439 2.56 -30.41 2.11
C ILE A 439 2.60 -31.41 3.26
N ASP A 440 1.62 -32.32 3.29
CA ASP A 440 1.59 -33.45 4.21
C ASP A 440 2.23 -34.67 3.53
N VAL A 441 3.39 -35.10 4.02
CA VAL A 441 4.17 -36.21 3.44
C VAL A 441 4.05 -37.43 4.32
N SER A 442 3.61 -38.55 3.72
CA SER A 442 3.60 -39.87 4.37
C SER A 442 4.44 -40.87 3.59
N LEU A 443 5.41 -41.52 4.24
CA LEU A 443 6.14 -42.67 3.70
C LEU A 443 5.73 -43.92 4.48
N ARG A 444 4.99 -44.82 3.83
CA ARG A 444 4.35 -45.99 4.45
C ARG A 444 4.98 -47.28 3.97
N TYR A 445 5.64 -48.03 4.83
CA TYR A 445 6.37 -49.26 4.48
C TYR A 445 5.58 -50.52 4.80
N ASP A 446 5.55 -51.43 3.84
CA ASP A 446 4.97 -52.75 3.99
C ASP A 446 6.08 -53.84 4.00
N PRO A 447 6.23 -54.60 5.11
CA PRO A 447 7.23 -55.65 5.21
C PRO A 447 6.95 -56.85 4.29
N GLU A 448 5.69 -57.07 3.84
CA GLU A 448 5.37 -58.15 2.92
C GLU A 448 5.92 -57.88 1.52
N SER A 449 5.70 -56.67 1.00
CA SER A 449 6.25 -56.24 -0.29
C SER A 449 7.72 -55.83 -0.21
N LYS A 450 8.21 -55.42 0.96
CA LYS A 450 9.53 -54.79 1.16
C LYS A 450 9.74 -53.49 0.38
N HIS A 451 8.65 -52.77 0.14
CA HIS A 451 8.61 -51.45 -0.48
C HIS A 451 7.88 -50.46 0.45
N ALA A 452 8.24 -49.19 0.35
CA ALA A 452 7.46 -48.10 0.91
C ALA A 452 6.67 -47.38 -0.19
N ASN A 453 5.58 -46.71 0.19
CA ASN A 453 4.78 -45.88 -0.69
C ASN A 453 4.80 -44.45 -0.16
N LEU A 454 5.11 -43.50 -1.05
CA LEU A 454 5.05 -42.07 -0.81
C LEU A 454 3.64 -41.58 -1.11
N TYR A 455 3.06 -40.88 -0.15
CA TYR A 455 1.85 -40.09 -0.30
C TYR A 455 2.16 -38.63 0.01
N ILE A 456 1.58 -37.73 -0.76
CA ILE A 456 1.64 -36.28 -0.54
C ILE A 456 0.21 -35.76 -0.55
N ASP A 457 -0.17 -35.00 0.48
CA ASP A 457 -1.53 -34.50 0.68
C ASP A 457 -2.57 -35.65 0.62
N ASP A 458 -2.20 -36.78 1.23
CA ASP A 458 -2.90 -38.08 1.23
C ASP A 458 -3.05 -38.81 -0.13
N ASP A 459 -2.58 -38.22 -1.23
CA ASP A 459 -2.59 -38.83 -2.54
C ASP A 459 -1.37 -39.71 -2.79
N PHE A 460 -1.57 -40.90 -3.37
CA PHE A 460 -0.47 -41.79 -3.73
C PHE A 460 0.39 -41.15 -4.83
N THR A 461 1.67 -40.90 -4.51
CA THR A 461 2.61 -40.24 -5.40
C THR A 461 3.53 -41.23 -6.11
N ALA A 462 4.21 -42.10 -5.34
CA ALA A 462 5.19 -43.04 -5.91
C ALA A 462 5.53 -44.22 -4.98
N GLY A 463 5.98 -45.32 -5.57
CA GLY A 463 6.63 -46.41 -4.84
C GLY A 463 8.11 -46.11 -4.59
N VAL A 464 8.57 -46.36 -3.36
CA VAL A 464 9.95 -46.18 -2.90
C VAL A 464 10.51 -47.56 -2.57
N THR A 465 11.49 -48.00 -3.37
CA THR A 465 12.03 -49.37 -3.29
C THR A 465 13.10 -49.50 -2.22
N GLY A 466 13.80 -48.42 -1.91
CA GLY A 466 14.92 -48.34 -1.00
C GLY A 466 16.23 -48.83 -1.63
N THR A 467 17.32 -48.19 -1.22
CA THR A 467 18.70 -48.58 -1.55
C THR A 467 19.33 -49.36 -0.40
N ALA A 468 20.33 -50.21 -0.64
CA ALA A 468 20.90 -51.04 0.43
C ALA A 468 21.55 -50.20 1.54
N ALA A 469 21.13 -50.39 2.79
CA ALA A 469 21.70 -49.70 3.95
C ALA A 469 21.56 -50.56 5.21
N SER A 470 22.56 -50.51 6.10
CA SER A 470 22.58 -51.30 7.34
C SER A 470 22.25 -50.50 8.59
N THR A 471 21.93 -49.22 8.45
CA THR A 471 21.54 -48.34 9.57
C THR A 471 20.05 -48.47 9.87
N THR A 472 19.65 -48.03 11.07
CA THR A 472 18.25 -47.98 11.50
C THR A 472 17.96 -46.60 12.07
N GLN A 473 17.61 -45.64 11.19
CA GLN A 473 17.46 -44.24 11.58
C GLN A 473 16.36 -43.54 10.77
N VAL A 474 15.80 -42.47 11.35
CA VAL A 474 15.02 -41.45 10.63
C VAL A 474 15.90 -40.22 10.41
N LEU A 475 15.79 -39.57 9.26
CA LEU A 475 16.52 -38.36 8.90
C LEU A 475 15.58 -37.32 8.30
N PHE A 476 15.82 -36.04 8.64
CA PHE A 476 15.29 -34.89 7.92
C PHE A 476 16.33 -33.76 7.81
N GLY A 477 16.24 -32.95 6.76
CA GLY A 477 16.99 -31.70 6.62
C GLY A 477 17.65 -31.53 5.26
N GLN A 478 18.56 -30.55 5.13
CA GLN A 478 19.30 -30.30 3.89
C GLN A 478 20.63 -31.06 3.95
N THR A 479 20.85 -32.03 3.06
CA THR A 479 21.96 -33.00 3.22
C THR A 479 23.17 -32.78 2.31
N ASP A 480 23.10 -31.87 1.35
CA ASP A 480 24.17 -31.66 0.38
C ASP A 480 24.72 -30.23 0.42
N HIS A 481 25.97 -30.12 0.86
CA HIS A 481 26.66 -28.84 1.04
C HIS A 481 27.02 -28.12 -0.25
N ASP A 482 26.98 -28.81 -1.40
CA ASP A 482 27.36 -28.25 -2.71
C ASP A 482 26.19 -27.53 -3.39
N VAL A 483 24.96 -27.70 -2.88
CA VAL A 483 23.75 -27.06 -3.41
C VAL A 483 23.01 -26.32 -2.30
N ASN A 484 22.32 -25.24 -2.67
CA ASN A 484 21.49 -24.54 -1.72
C ASN A 484 20.18 -25.31 -1.48
N GLY A 485 19.66 -25.28 -0.26
CA GLY A 485 18.32 -25.77 0.08
C GLY A 485 17.74 -25.06 1.30
N ARG A 486 16.41 -24.92 1.34
CA ARG A 486 15.66 -24.38 2.49
C ARG A 486 14.40 -25.21 2.73
N MET A 487 14.34 -25.85 3.89
CA MET A 487 13.23 -26.70 4.31
C MET A 487 12.73 -26.25 5.68
N HIS A 488 11.42 -26.14 5.80
CA HIS A 488 10.73 -25.83 7.05
C HIS A 488 9.91 -27.04 7.47
N VAL A 489 10.04 -27.45 8.72
CA VAL A 489 9.40 -28.67 9.23
C VAL A 489 8.45 -28.28 10.36
N SER A 490 7.17 -28.61 10.20
CA SER A 490 6.11 -28.37 11.20
C SER A 490 6.07 -29.51 12.23
N ASN A 491 6.19 -30.75 11.75
CA ASN A 491 6.25 -31.92 12.63
C ASN A 491 6.96 -33.11 11.96
N ILE A 492 7.35 -34.10 12.76
CA ILE A 492 7.80 -35.43 12.31
C ILE A 492 7.26 -36.48 13.28
N THR A 493 6.48 -37.42 12.76
CA THR A 493 5.97 -38.57 13.51
C THR A 493 6.43 -39.86 12.83
N PHE A 494 7.14 -40.71 13.57
CA PHE A 494 7.51 -42.05 13.11
C PHE A 494 6.76 -43.11 13.93
N ILE A 495 5.99 -43.95 13.25
CA ILE A 495 5.18 -45.00 13.85
C ILE A 495 5.75 -46.35 13.41
N SER A 496 5.98 -47.27 14.34
CA SER A 496 6.43 -48.63 14.06
C SER A 496 5.48 -49.62 14.72
N ASN A 497 4.95 -50.57 13.93
CA ASN A 497 3.96 -51.56 14.36
C ASN A 497 2.77 -50.96 15.14
N GLY A 498 2.35 -49.74 14.77
CA GLY A 498 1.25 -49.01 15.40
C GLY A 498 1.60 -48.23 16.67
N GLU A 499 2.87 -48.22 17.09
CA GLU A 499 3.36 -47.41 18.22
C GLU A 499 4.15 -46.20 17.73
N THR A 500 3.86 -45.01 18.26
CA THR A 500 4.64 -43.80 17.99
C THR A 500 6.02 -43.91 18.66
N VAL A 501 7.08 -43.89 17.85
CA VAL A 501 8.48 -44.00 18.27
C VAL A 501 9.17 -42.63 18.28
N ILE A 502 8.86 -41.79 17.30
CA ILE A 502 9.30 -40.38 17.24
C ILE A 502 8.05 -39.52 17.18
N ASP A 503 8.04 -38.47 18.00
CA ASP A 503 7.04 -37.40 17.99
C ASP A 503 7.76 -36.07 18.17
N PHE A 504 8.04 -35.39 17.07
CA PHE A 504 8.68 -34.08 17.02
C PHE A 504 7.67 -33.06 16.50
N ASP A 505 7.09 -32.28 17.40
CA ASP A 505 6.12 -31.23 17.05
C ASP A 505 6.81 -29.86 17.11
N ALA A 506 7.37 -29.42 15.98
CA ALA A 506 8.07 -28.14 15.91
C ALA A 506 7.13 -26.96 16.15
N LYS A 507 5.85 -27.08 15.75
CA LYS A 507 4.83 -26.06 15.99
C LYS A 507 4.63 -25.85 17.50
N ALA A 508 4.43 -26.91 18.27
CA ALA A 508 4.30 -26.80 19.73
C ALA A 508 5.60 -26.35 20.41
N LEU A 509 6.75 -26.84 19.94
CA LEU A 509 8.06 -26.50 20.50
C LEU A 509 8.44 -25.02 20.27
N SER A 510 7.97 -24.42 19.18
CA SER A 510 8.19 -23.00 18.89
C SER A 510 7.49 -22.07 19.90
N LEU A 511 6.43 -22.52 20.57
CA LEU A 511 5.72 -21.71 21.57
C LEU A 511 6.45 -21.60 22.91
N ILE A 512 7.52 -22.37 23.11
CA ILE A 512 8.20 -22.45 24.40
C ILE A 512 9.38 -21.48 24.41
N ASN A 513 9.43 -20.64 25.43
CA ASN A 513 10.56 -19.75 25.65
C ASN A 513 11.85 -20.58 25.89
N PRO A 514 12.91 -20.41 25.08
CA PRO A 514 14.15 -21.17 25.21
C PRO A 514 14.86 -21.02 26.55
N ALA A 515 14.57 -19.94 27.29
CA ALA A 515 15.09 -19.73 28.64
C ALA A 515 14.43 -20.68 29.67
N GLU A 516 13.23 -21.18 29.38
CA GLU A 516 12.49 -22.11 30.23
C GLU A 516 12.85 -23.56 29.90
N GLN A 517 12.96 -23.89 28.62
CA GLN A 517 13.32 -25.22 28.14
C GLN A 517 14.08 -25.14 26.82
N ASN A 518 15.18 -25.90 26.71
CA ASN A 518 15.86 -26.08 25.43
C ASN A 518 15.04 -27.03 24.55
N THR A 519 14.46 -26.50 23.48
CA THR A 519 13.60 -27.22 22.53
C THR A 519 14.29 -27.56 21.21
N LEU A 520 15.60 -27.30 21.07
CA LEU A 520 16.32 -27.67 19.86
C LEU A 520 16.30 -29.19 19.63
N PRO A 521 16.30 -29.68 18.38
CA PRO A 521 16.25 -31.12 18.10
C PRO A 521 17.30 -31.94 18.88
N GLU A 522 18.51 -31.41 19.05
CA GLU A 522 19.60 -32.04 19.81
C GLU A 522 19.26 -32.27 21.29
N ALA A 523 18.46 -31.38 21.88
CA ALA A 523 18.04 -31.49 23.28
C ALA A 523 17.00 -32.58 23.52
N ILE A 524 16.33 -33.03 22.45
CA ILE A 524 15.21 -33.99 22.49
C ILE A 524 15.50 -35.28 21.71
N GLY A 525 16.78 -35.57 21.45
CA GLY A 525 17.23 -36.90 21.02
C GLY A 525 17.70 -37.00 19.57
N TRP A 526 17.71 -35.92 18.80
CA TRP A 526 18.27 -35.91 17.45
C TRP A 526 19.78 -35.68 17.46
N ALA A 527 20.51 -36.35 16.58
CA ALA A 527 21.90 -36.04 16.29
C ALA A 527 21.99 -35.06 15.12
N LYS A 528 22.58 -33.90 15.35
CA LYS A 528 22.83 -32.88 14.33
C LYS A 528 24.08 -33.21 13.52
N HIS A 529 23.96 -33.06 12.19
CA HIS A 529 25.07 -33.15 11.25
C HIS A 529 25.16 -31.83 10.48
N HIS A 530 26.37 -31.34 10.28
CA HIS A 530 26.61 -30.03 9.67
C HIS A 530 27.93 -29.98 8.92
N THR A 531 27.92 -29.39 7.73
CA THR A 531 29.11 -29.07 6.95
C THR A 531 28.94 -27.72 6.25
N GLY A 532 30.05 -27.01 6.01
CA GLY A 532 29.99 -25.70 5.34
C GLY A 532 29.30 -24.64 6.19
N ARG A 533 28.48 -23.79 5.56
CA ARG A 533 27.70 -22.75 6.24
C ARG A 533 26.22 -23.01 6.08
N ALA A 534 25.56 -23.26 7.19
CA ALA A 534 24.13 -23.51 7.28
C ALA A 534 23.68 -23.03 8.66
N TYR A 535 22.41 -22.69 8.78
CA TYR A 535 21.82 -22.23 10.02
C TYR A 535 20.39 -22.72 10.16
N ASN A 536 19.90 -22.71 11.40
CA ASN A 536 18.56 -23.13 11.76
C ASN A 536 17.97 -22.24 12.84
N PHE A 537 16.65 -22.31 12.96
CA PHE A 537 15.90 -21.70 14.05
C PHE A 537 14.45 -22.19 14.04
N TYR A 538 13.76 -22.01 15.17
CA TYR A 538 12.30 -21.94 15.16
C TYR A 538 11.89 -20.56 14.66
N GLY A 539 10.91 -20.52 13.76
CA GLY A 539 10.40 -19.30 13.16
C GLY A 539 8.98 -19.48 12.66
N VAL A 540 8.33 -18.40 12.20
CA VAL A 540 8.89 -17.04 12.09
C VAL A 540 8.73 -16.24 13.39
N ALA A 541 9.58 -15.24 13.62
CA ALA A 541 9.50 -14.38 14.79
C ALA A 541 8.26 -13.48 14.74
N SER A 542 7.95 -12.94 13.56
CA SER A 542 6.74 -12.15 13.33
C SER A 542 6.37 -12.07 11.86
N VAL A 543 5.09 -11.78 11.62
CA VAL A 543 4.56 -11.32 10.34
C VAL A 543 3.86 -9.99 10.60
N ASN A 544 4.05 -9.03 9.70
CA ASN A 544 3.53 -7.68 9.77
C ASN A 544 2.96 -7.30 8.39
N PRO A 545 1.67 -6.88 8.27
CA PRO A 545 1.11 -6.45 6.98
C PRO A 545 1.86 -5.32 6.26
N GLY A 546 2.60 -4.50 7.01
CA GLY A 546 3.35 -3.36 6.49
C GLY A 546 2.45 -2.17 6.10
N PRO A 547 3.06 -1.01 5.85
CA PRO A 547 2.36 0.26 5.61
C PRO A 547 1.86 0.41 4.17
N GLY A 548 0.66 0.98 3.99
CA GLY A 548 0.02 1.25 2.68
C GLY A 548 -1.29 0.48 2.52
N HIS A 549 -1.75 0.23 1.29
CA HIS A 549 -2.94 -0.58 0.98
C HIS A 549 -2.58 -1.89 0.26
N GLY A 550 -3.49 -2.86 0.25
CA GLY A 550 -3.46 -4.05 -0.60
C GLY A 550 -4.47 -3.94 -1.74
N ILE A 551 -4.64 -5.01 -2.52
CA ILE A 551 -5.50 -5.01 -3.72
C ILE A 551 -6.35 -6.29 -3.81
N GLN A 552 -7.48 -6.19 -4.50
CA GLN A 552 -8.19 -7.32 -5.09
C GLN A 552 -7.73 -7.47 -6.55
N LEU A 553 -7.46 -8.69 -7.00
CA LEU A 553 -6.97 -8.96 -8.36
C LEU A 553 -8.13 -9.05 -9.37
N GLU A 554 -7.98 -8.43 -10.54
CA GLU A 554 -9.04 -8.35 -11.57
C GLU A 554 -8.57 -8.76 -12.99
N HIS A 555 -7.27 -8.93 -13.21
CA HIS A 555 -6.68 -9.19 -14.53
C HIS A 555 -5.97 -10.54 -14.61
N GLN A 556 -6.29 -11.49 -13.73
CA GLN A 556 -5.67 -12.81 -13.73
C GLN A 556 -6.16 -13.65 -14.91
N THR A 557 -5.20 -14.32 -15.56
CA THR A 557 -5.44 -15.22 -16.69
C THR A 557 -5.05 -16.66 -16.32
N ASP A 558 -5.40 -17.63 -17.17
CA ASP A 558 -4.91 -19.01 -17.05
C ASP A 558 -3.38 -19.10 -16.85
N GLU A 559 -2.60 -18.19 -17.47
CA GLU A 559 -1.14 -18.17 -17.35
C GLU A 559 -0.64 -17.65 -16.00
N THR A 560 -1.39 -16.74 -15.38
CA THR A 560 -1.09 -16.14 -14.06
C THR A 560 -1.80 -16.85 -12.91
N GLY A 561 -2.58 -17.90 -13.21
CA GLY A 561 -3.18 -18.81 -12.24
C GLY A 561 -4.70 -18.66 -12.03
N ASP A 562 -5.38 -17.81 -12.82
CA ASP A 562 -6.84 -17.61 -12.78
C ASP A 562 -7.37 -17.21 -11.37
N ASN A 563 -6.61 -16.36 -10.68
CA ASN A 563 -6.89 -15.92 -9.30
C ASN A 563 -7.60 -14.55 -9.24
N ASN A 564 -8.59 -14.29 -10.10
CA ASN A 564 -9.42 -13.09 -9.94
C ASN A 564 -10.14 -13.16 -8.58
N ASP A 565 -10.48 -12.01 -8.03
CA ASP A 565 -11.11 -11.83 -6.72
C ASP A 565 -10.20 -12.13 -5.52
N ARG A 566 -8.97 -12.63 -5.74
CA ARG A 566 -7.95 -12.79 -4.70
C ARG A 566 -7.66 -11.47 -4.01
N LEU A 567 -7.78 -11.46 -2.68
CA LEU A 567 -7.29 -10.38 -1.83
C LEU A 567 -5.80 -10.61 -1.58
N ILE A 568 -4.95 -9.59 -1.76
CA ILE A 568 -3.51 -9.76 -1.60
C ILE A 568 -2.83 -8.50 -1.07
N TYR A 569 -1.87 -8.68 -0.15
CA TYR A 569 -0.96 -7.65 0.32
C TYR A 569 0.46 -8.18 0.58
N PRO A 570 1.52 -7.34 0.44
CA PRO A 570 2.90 -7.75 0.64
C PRO A 570 3.33 -7.58 2.12
N ALA A 571 3.23 -8.65 2.91
CA ALA A 571 3.59 -8.61 4.33
C ALA A 571 5.10 -8.73 4.58
N ILE A 572 5.60 -8.00 5.57
CA ILE A 572 6.94 -8.12 6.12
C ILE A 572 7.00 -9.35 7.04
N THR A 573 7.94 -10.24 6.79
CA THR A 573 8.22 -11.39 7.64
C THR A 573 9.62 -11.25 8.24
N LEU A 574 9.70 -11.30 9.57
CA LEU A 574 10.96 -11.47 10.29
C LEU A 574 11.12 -12.95 10.62
N ASP A 575 12.08 -13.62 9.99
CA ASP A 575 12.30 -15.04 10.26
C ASP A 575 12.78 -15.28 11.70
N LYS A 576 13.94 -14.73 12.03
CA LYS A 576 14.58 -14.59 13.34
C LYS A 576 15.70 -13.56 13.27
N TYR A 577 16.34 -13.45 12.11
CA TYR A 577 17.55 -12.65 11.89
C TYR A 577 17.41 -11.62 10.78
N PHE A 578 16.55 -11.87 9.79
CA PHE A 578 16.43 -11.04 8.59
C PHE A 578 14.97 -10.75 8.26
N LEU A 579 14.70 -9.52 7.85
CA LEU A 579 13.45 -9.17 7.21
C LEU A 579 13.43 -9.66 5.76
N ASN A 580 12.24 -10.05 5.32
CA ASN A 580 11.91 -10.22 3.91
C ASN A 580 10.41 -9.94 3.72
N VAL A 581 9.93 -9.97 2.48
CA VAL A 581 8.51 -9.80 2.14
C VAL A 581 7.96 -11.08 1.53
N SER A 582 6.71 -11.39 1.86
CA SER A 582 5.92 -12.44 1.21
C SER A 582 4.49 -11.95 1.03
N SER A 583 3.84 -12.37 -0.05
CA SER A 583 2.41 -12.18 -0.22
C SER A 583 1.65 -12.85 0.91
N VAL A 584 0.67 -12.17 1.47
CA VAL A 584 -0.43 -12.76 2.24
C VAL A 584 -1.68 -12.57 1.43
N PHE A 585 -2.45 -13.64 1.23
CA PHE A 585 -3.58 -13.61 0.32
C PHE A 585 -4.73 -14.49 0.78
N SER A 586 -5.92 -14.21 0.27
CA SER A 586 -7.14 -14.98 0.47
C SER A 586 -7.84 -15.16 -0.87
N ASP A 587 -8.33 -16.38 -1.12
CA ASP A 587 -9.09 -16.77 -2.32
C ASP A 587 -10.57 -17.06 -1.98
N ASP A 588 -11.02 -16.65 -0.80
CA ASP A 588 -12.35 -16.90 -0.26
C ASP A 588 -12.92 -15.70 0.52
N ASP A 589 -12.74 -14.51 -0.06
CA ASP A 589 -13.29 -13.23 0.45
C ASP A 589 -12.82 -12.89 1.87
N GLY A 590 -11.57 -13.23 2.20
CA GLY A 590 -10.95 -12.94 3.50
C GLY A 590 -11.30 -13.93 4.61
N VAL A 591 -11.99 -15.04 4.30
CA VAL A 591 -12.37 -16.06 5.29
C VAL A 591 -11.17 -16.87 5.78
N THR A 592 -10.28 -17.27 4.87
CA THR A 592 -9.00 -17.93 5.19
C THR A 592 -7.84 -17.28 4.46
N TRP A 593 -6.66 -17.35 5.07
CA TRP A 593 -5.46 -16.70 4.55
C TRP A 593 -4.30 -17.68 4.35
N GLU A 594 -3.52 -17.42 3.31
CA GLU A 594 -2.31 -18.16 2.97
C GLU A 594 -1.11 -17.21 2.75
N THR A 595 0.08 -17.81 2.67
CA THR A 595 1.33 -17.06 2.40
C THR A 595 2.03 -17.59 1.16
N GLY A 596 2.51 -16.65 0.33
CA GLY A 596 3.36 -16.93 -0.83
C GLY A 596 4.83 -17.12 -0.45
N ALA A 597 5.69 -17.28 -1.45
CA ALA A 597 7.13 -17.36 -1.25
C ALA A 597 7.75 -16.01 -0.85
N TYR A 598 8.87 -16.05 -0.14
CA TYR A 598 9.67 -14.85 0.13
C TYR A 598 10.28 -14.26 -1.15
N LEU A 599 10.52 -12.96 -1.17
CA LEU A 599 11.21 -12.32 -2.30
C LEU A 599 12.61 -12.95 -2.49
N PRO A 600 13.00 -13.25 -3.74
CA PRO A 600 14.33 -13.77 -4.04
C PRO A 600 15.36 -12.64 -3.87
N ILE A 601 16.28 -12.83 -2.92
CA ILE A 601 17.33 -11.85 -2.62
C ILE A 601 18.72 -12.45 -2.82
N PRO A 602 19.69 -11.65 -3.34
CA PRO A 602 21.07 -12.09 -3.43
C PRO A 602 21.64 -12.24 -2.02
N HIS A 603 22.51 -13.24 -1.85
CA HIS A 603 23.19 -13.46 -0.58
C HIS A 603 24.61 -13.96 -0.81
N ARG A 604 25.50 -13.62 0.12
CA ARG A 604 26.89 -14.08 0.12
C ARG A 604 27.41 -14.22 1.54
N TRP A 605 28.12 -15.31 1.78
CA TRP A 605 28.76 -15.53 3.07
C TRP A 605 30.05 -14.72 3.22
N MET A 606 30.04 -13.76 4.15
CA MET A 606 31.23 -13.05 4.63
C MET A 606 31.87 -13.82 5.78
N PRO A 607 33.17 -13.67 6.10
CA PRO A 607 33.85 -14.48 7.10
C PRO A 607 33.10 -14.67 8.43
N THR A 608 32.34 -13.67 8.88
CA THR A 608 31.63 -13.67 10.17
C THR A 608 30.12 -13.43 10.09
N TYR A 609 29.53 -13.20 8.92
CA TYR A 609 28.10 -12.90 8.77
C TYR A 609 27.59 -13.24 7.36
N LEU A 610 26.27 -13.24 7.18
CA LEU A 610 25.61 -13.35 5.88
C LEU A 610 25.35 -11.94 5.34
N GLU A 611 25.94 -11.61 4.20
CA GLU A 611 25.65 -10.37 3.46
C GLU A 611 24.45 -10.64 2.55
N THR A 612 23.32 -9.97 2.81
CA THR A 612 22.10 -10.08 2.00
C THR A 612 21.32 -8.77 2.07
N LEU A 613 20.17 -8.70 1.39
CA LEU A 613 19.24 -7.57 1.45
C LEU A 613 18.14 -7.87 2.45
N GLU A 614 17.49 -6.83 2.97
CA GLU A 614 16.35 -6.95 3.87
C GLU A 614 15.18 -6.11 3.34
N PRO A 615 14.42 -6.64 2.36
CA PRO A 615 13.16 -6.05 1.92
C PRO A 615 12.19 -5.93 3.10
N SER A 616 11.57 -4.77 3.26
CA SER A 616 10.65 -4.48 4.36
C SER A 616 9.35 -3.88 3.84
N GLU A 617 9.12 -2.58 4.01
CA GLU A 617 7.90 -1.86 3.61
C GLU A 617 7.73 -1.95 2.10
N ALA A 618 6.60 -2.51 1.66
CA ALA A 618 6.34 -2.82 0.27
C ALA A 618 4.89 -2.56 -0.12
N ASP A 619 4.70 -2.33 -1.41
CA ASP A 619 3.39 -2.07 -2.03
C ASP A 619 3.30 -2.80 -3.37
N ILE A 620 2.08 -3.17 -3.74
CA ILE A 620 1.79 -4.03 -4.88
C ILE A 620 0.75 -3.39 -5.80
N VAL A 621 0.91 -3.57 -7.10
CA VAL A 621 -0.10 -3.22 -8.10
C VAL A 621 -0.20 -4.34 -9.13
N GLU A 622 -1.41 -4.69 -9.52
CA GLU A 622 -1.64 -5.59 -10.65
C GLU A 622 -1.35 -4.86 -11.97
N LEU A 623 -0.77 -5.51 -12.96
CA LEU A 623 -0.56 -4.97 -14.31
C LEU A 623 -1.69 -5.45 -15.24
N THR A 624 -1.89 -4.76 -16.36
CA THR A 624 -2.98 -5.06 -17.32
C THR A 624 -2.90 -6.46 -17.95
N ASN A 625 -1.75 -7.14 -17.81
CA ASN A 625 -1.55 -8.51 -18.26
C ASN A 625 -1.65 -9.56 -17.13
N GLY A 626 -2.08 -9.17 -15.92
CA GLY A 626 -2.20 -10.05 -14.76
C GLY A 626 -0.90 -10.29 -13.98
N ASP A 627 0.26 -9.84 -14.50
CA ASP A 627 1.49 -9.84 -13.70
C ASP A 627 1.33 -8.89 -12.51
N LEU A 628 1.97 -9.17 -11.37
CA LEU A 628 1.99 -8.25 -10.23
C LEU A 628 3.34 -7.55 -10.15
N LEU A 629 3.32 -6.23 -9.99
CA LEU A 629 4.50 -5.41 -9.73
C LEU A 629 4.52 -5.02 -8.26
N LEU A 630 5.60 -5.35 -7.57
CA LEU A 630 5.83 -5.00 -6.16
C LEU A 630 7.01 -4.04 -6.06
N THR A 631 6.91 -3.01 -5.24
CA THR A 631 8.01 -2.08 -4.93
C THR A 631 8.33 -2.17 -3.45
N SER A 632 9.58 -2.50 -3.09
CA SER A 632 9.99 -2.69 -1.70
C SER A 632 11.10 -1.73 -1.30
N ARG A 633 10.97 -1.13 -0.12
CA ARG A 633 12.06 -0.54 0.64
C ARG A 633 13.10 -1.62 0.95
N LEU A 634 14.38 -1.26 0.83
CA LEU A 634 15.52 -2.07 1.26
C LEU A 634 16.15 -1.44 2.51
N ASP A 635 15.94 -2.12 3.64
CA ASP A 635 16.51 -1.74 4.92
C ASP A 635 17.92 -2.30 5.14
N MET A 636 18.60 -1.75 6.14
CA MET A 636 19.92 -2.20 6.58
C MET A 636 20.96 -2.22 5.45
N ASN A 637 21.43 -3.42 5.07
CA ASN A 637 22.45 -3.59 4.04
C ASN A 637 21.84 -3.52 2.63
N ARG A 638 22.45 -2.70 1.78
CA ARG A 638 22.01 -2.48 0.37
C ARG A 638 23.03 -2.93 -0.66
N VAL A 639 24.16 -3.49 -0.20
CA VAL A 639 25.26 -3.91 -1.06
C VAL A 639 25.51 -5.39 -0.88
N VAL A 640 25.37 -6.17 -1.94
CA VAL A 640 25.68 -7.60 -1.94
C VAL A 640 26.63 -7.89 -3.10
N ASP A 641 27.75 -8.55 -2.80
CA ASP A 641 28.81 -8.84 -3.78
C ASP A 641 29.32 -7.61 -4.56
N GLY A 642 29.31 -6.44 -3.90
CA GLY A 642 29.73 -5.17 -4.50
C GLY A 642 28.69 -4.48 -5.41
N VAL A 643 27.52 -5.09 -5.60
CA VAL A 643 26.37 -4.48 -6.29
C VAL A 643 25.54 -3.69 -5.29
N ASN A 644 25.34 -2.40 -5.53
CA ASN A 644 24.50 -1.54 -4.71
C ASN A 644 23.09 -1.48 -5.29
N TYR A 645 22.12 -2.00 -4.54
CA TYR A 645 20.71 -2.06 -4.93
C TYR A 645 19.92 -0.79 -4.56
N GLY A 646 20.54 0.14 -3.82
CA GLY A 646 19.89 1.37 -3.39
C GLY A 646 18.84 1.15 -2.28
N PRO A 647 18.07 2.18 -1.92
CA PRO A 647 17.06 2.12 -0.85
C PRO A 647 15.76 1.41 -1.26
N ARG A 648 15.57 1.08 -2.54
CA ARG A 648 14.31 0.56 -3.08
C ARG A 648 14.57 -0.28 -4.32
N HIS A 649 13.84 -1.39 -4.44
CA HIS A 649 13.90 -2.30 -5.58
C HIS A 649 12.52 -2.88 -5.88
N GLN A 650 12.23 -3.17 -7.16
CA GLN A 650 10.95 -3.72 -7.59
C GLN A 650 11.07 -5.21 -7.96
N PHE A 651 9.97 -5.94 -7.78
CA PHE A 651 9.85 -7.37 -8.01
C PHE A 651 8.61 -7.64 -8.87
N ILE A 652 8.65 -8.73 -9.64
CA ILE A 652 7.55 -9.10 -10.54
C ILE A 652 7.11 -10.53 -10.26
N SER A 653 5.81 -10.73 -10.04
CA SER A 653 5.15 -12.03 -10.01
C SER A 653 4.40 -12.27 -11.32
N LYS A 654 4.34 -13.54 -11.74
CA LYS A 654 3.66 -14.02 -12.96
C LYS A 654 2.68 -15.15 -12.66
N ASP A 655 2.28 -15.27 -11.42
CA ASP A 655 1.55 -16.41 -10.85
C ASP A 655 0.66 -15.95 -9.69
N GLY A 656 0.02 -14.78 -9.83
CA GLY A 656 -0.93 -14.26 -8.84
C GLY A 656 -0.32 -13.96 -7.46
N GLY A 657 0.98 -13.66 -7.41
CA GLY A 657 1.70 -13.33 -6.18
C GLY A 657 2.30 -14.52 -5.45
N MET A 658 2.28 -15.73 -6.01
CA MET A 658 2.84 -16.92 -5.35
C MET A 658 4.36 -16.88 -5.30
N THR A 659 5.01 -16.52 -6.41
CA THR A 659 6.46 -16.37 -6.50
C THR A 659 6.84 -15.05 -7.17
N TRP A 660 8.07 -14.62 -6.90
CA TRP A 660 8.58 -13.32 -7.34
C TRP A 660 9.90 -13.47 -8.07
N ASN A 661 10.20 -12.52 -8.94
CA ASN A 661 11.50 -12.34 -9.57
C ASN A 661 12.04 -10.95 -9.25
N MET A 662 13.36 -10.82 -9.09
CA MET A 662 14.06 -9.56 -8.85
C MET A 662 14.82 -9.12 -10.12
N PRO A 663 14.27 -8.26 -10.98
CA PRO A 663 14.95 -7.84 -12.21
C PRO A 663 16.11 -6.88 -11.90
N GLU A 664 17.24 -7.00 -12.59
CA GLU A 664 18.44 -6.20 -12.32
C GLU A 664 18.23 -4.68 -12.51
N ASN A 665 17.42 -4.27 -13.49
CA ASN A 665 17.26 -2.86 -13.91
C ASN A 665 16.00 -2.18 -13.33
N TYR A 666 15.48 -2.73 -12.23
CA TYR A 666 14.25 -2.30 -11.57
C TYR A 666 14.56 -1.81 -10.14
N GLY A 667 15.64 -1.05 -10.00
CA GLY A 667 16.04 -0.41 -8.74
C GLY A 667 15.65 1.07 -8.70
N VAL A 668 16.04 1.76 -7.62
CA VAL A 668 15.79 3.19 -7.37
C VAL A 668 16.08 4.12 -8.56
N SER A 669 17.00 3.76 -9.46
CA SER A 669 17.36 4.55 -10.64
C SER A 669 16.23 4.75 -11.65
N GLN A 670 15.15 3.95 -11.56
CA GLN A 670 13.96 4.16 -12.39
C GLN A 670 13.23 5.47 -12.04
N PHE A 671 13.34 5.91 -10.79
CA PHE A 671 12.63 7.08 -10.29
C PHE A 671 13.58 8.29 -10.25
N SER A 672 13.60 9.07 -11.33
CA SER A 672 14.42 10.27 -11.41
C SER A 672 14.16 11.19 -10.21
N ASN A 673 15.23 11.68 -9.56
CA ASN A 673 15.18 12.59 -8.42
C ASN A 673 14.51 12.07 -7.13
N ILE A 674 14.24 10.78 -7.00
CA ILE A 674 13.76 10.20 -5.74
C ILE A 674 14.80 10.38 -4.61
N SER A 675 14.35 10.47 -3.36
CA SER A 675 15.23 10.51 -2.19
C SER A 675 16.09 9.25 -2.08
N ASN A 676 17.32 9.41 -1.57
CA ASN A 676 18.23 8.28 -1.29
C ASN A 676 18.02 7.62 0.09
N ASP A 677 17.09 8.16 0.89
CA ASP A 677 16.76 7.58 2.21
C ASP A 677 15.85 6.35 2.09
N ALA A 678 15.93 5.46 3.08
CA ALA A 678 14.91 4.42 3.27
C ALA A 678 13.62 5.09 3.74
N VAL A 679 12.56 4.95 2.95
CA VAL A 679 11.23 5.39 3.30
C VAL A 679 10.22 4.53 2.55
N ASP A 680 9.10 4.29 3.21
CA ASP A 680 7.89 3.81 2.61
C ASP A 680 7.48 4.65 1.38
N ALA A 681 6.72 4.03 0.48
CA ALA A 681 6.19 4.68 -0.70
C ALA A 681 4.76 4.22 -0.91
N SER A 682 4.17 4.58 -2.05
CA SER A 682 2.92 3.93 -2.47
C SER A 682 2.87 3.85 -3.99
N ILE A 683 2.21 2.82 -4.49
CA ILE A 683 1.98 2.56 -5.91
C ILE A 683 0.52 2.16 -6.10
N THR A 684 -0.15 2.69 -7.12
CA THR A 684 -1.54 2.32 -7.42
C THR A 684 -1.82 2.42 -8.92
N ARG A 685 -2.85 1.72 -9.40
CA ARG A 685 -3.39 1.90 -10.76
C ARG A 685 -4.36 3.08 -10.75
N PHE A 686 -4.33 3.85 -11.83
CA PHE A 686 -5.31 4.88 -12.13
C PHE A 686 -6.00 4.56 -13.45
N VAL A 687 -7.33 4.62 -13.50
CA VAL A 687 -8.16 4.35 -14.70
C VAL A 687 -9.07 5.54 -14.98
N GLU A 688 -9.02 6.07 -16.19
CA GLU A 688 -9.89 7.15 -16.66
C GLU A 688 -11.25 6.64 -17.18
N ASP A 689 -12.21 7.56 -17.36
CA ASP A 689 -13.54 7.26 -17.93
C ASP A 689 -13.52 6.59 -19.32
N ASP A 690 -12.40 6.70 -20.04
CA ASP A 690 -12.21 6.10 -21.37
C ASP A 690 -11.41 4.79 -21.34
N ASP A 691 -11.27 4.19 -20.16
CA ASP A 691 -10.49 2.99 -19.85
C ASP A 691 -8.97 3.14 -20.07
N THR A 692 -8.48 4.36 -20.31
CA THR A 692 -7.03 4.60 -20.30
C THR A 692 -6.51 4.42 -18.88
N SER A 693 -5.55 3.50 -18.69
CA SER A 693 -4.91 3.28 -17.39
C SER A 693 -3.40 3.56 -17.40
N TYR A 694 -2.87 3.86 -16.22
CA TYR A 694 -1.44 3.99 -15.94
C TYR A 694 -1.18 3.82 -14.44
N LEU A 695 0.09 3.70 -14.06
CA LEU A 695 0.49 3.56 -12.66
C LEU A 695 0.91 4.91 -12.08
N LEU A 696 0.58 5.14 -10.82
CA LEU A 696 1.02 6.27 -10.02
C LEU A 696 1.95 5.78 -8.92
N PHE A 697 3.00 6.56 -8.60
CA PHE A 697 3.93 6.26 -7.52
C PHE A 697 4.28 7.52 -6.74
N THR A 698 4.21 7.46 -5.39
CA THR A 698 4.56 8.59 -4.51
C THR A 698 5.72 8.24 -3.58
N ASN A 699 6.69 9.16 -3.49
CA ASN A 699 7.84 9.06 -2.59
C ASN A 699 8.48 10.46 -2.39
N PRO A 700 9.08 10.78 -1.24
CA PRO A 700 9.89 11.99 -1.07
C PRO A 700 11.00 12.13 -2.13
N ILE A 701 11.27 13.36 -2.60
CA ILE A 701 12.37 13.69 -3.53
C ILE A 701 13.61 14.24 -2.80
N GLY A 702 13.46 14.63 -1.54
CA GLY A 702 14.48 15.33 -0.76
C GLY A 702 14.36 16.86 -0.88
N SER A 703 14.98 17.59 0.06
CA SER A 703 14.98 19.07 0.04
C SER A 703 15.75 19.63 -1.16
N ILE A 704 16.73 18.86 -1.64
CA ILE A 704 17.31 18.96 -2.97
C ILE A 704 16.93 17.66 -3.68
N PRO A 705 16.22 17.70 -4.82
CA PRO A 705 15.77 16.50 -5.53
C PRO A 705 16.93 15.52 -5.79
N GLY A 706 16.74 14.24 -5.48
CA GLY A 706 17.75 13.18 -5.64
C GLY A 706 18.72 13.00 -4.46
N ASN A 707 18.60 13.79 -3.39
CA ASN A 707 19.42 13.66 -2.19
C ASN A 707 18.67 12.93 -1.06
N THR A 708 19.40 12.56 0.00
CA THR A 708 18.80 12.06 1.25
C THR A 708 17.91 13.12 1.89
N GLY A 709 16.77 12.70 2.43
CA GLY A 709 15.84 13.53 3.17
C GLY A 709 14.39 13.13 2.92
N ARG A 710 13.58 13.17 3.98
CA ARG A 710 12.12 13.01 3.95
C ARG A 710 11.46 14.38 3.75
N HIS A 711 11.60 14.91 2.55
CA HIS A 711 11.06 16.21 2.17
C HIS A 711 10.51 16.16 0.76
N ASN A 712 9.55 17.04 0.50
CA ASN A 712 9.00 17.31 -0.81
C ASN A 712 8.47 16.06 -1.50
N LEU A 713 7.24 15.62 -1.17
CA LEU A 713 6.61 14.47 -1.80
C LEU A 713 6.55 14.67 -3.32
N GLY A 714 7.00 13.67 -4.08
CA GLY A 714 6.92 13.63 -5.54
C GLY A 714 5.93 12.57 -6.03
N LEU A 715 5.39 12.79 -7.22
CA LEU A 715 4.51 11.88 -7.95
C LEU A 715 5.15 11.51 -9.30
N TRP A 716 5.26 10.21 -9.56
CA TRP A 716 5.69 9.66 -10.85
C TRP A 716 4.56 8.88 -11.51
N PHE A 717 4.63 8.82 -12.83
CA PHE A 717 3.68 8.12 -13.70
C PHE A 717 4.42 7.04 -14.48
N SER A 718 3.83 5.86 -14.61
CA SER A 718 4.25 4.87 -15.62
C SER A 718 3.12 4.63 -16.62
N PHE A 719 3.40 4.92 -17.89
CA PHE A 719 2.49 4.72 -19.01
C PHE A 719 2.78 3.42 -19.79
N ASP A 720 3.69 2.59 -19.26
CA ASP A 720 4.19 1.36 -19.89
C ASP A 720 4.30 0.21 -18.87
N GLU A 721 3.32 0.13 -17.96
CA GLU A 721 3.15 -0.97 -17.00
C GLU A 721 4.37 -1.19 -16.08
N GLY A 722 4.97 -0.09 -15.61
CA GLY A 722 6.08 -0.09 -14.66
C GLY A 722 7.46 -0.27 -15.28
N ALA A 723 7.57 -0.35 -16.61
CA ALA A 723 8.86 -0.48 -17.28
C ALA A 723 9.69 0.81 -17.21
N THR A 724 9.06 1.98 -17.32
CA THR A 724 9.68 3.30 -17.12
C THR A 724 8.77 4.25 -16.34
N TRP A 725 9.37 5.25 -15.70
CA TRP A 725 8.67 6.23 -14.88
C TRP A 725 8.99 7.66 -15.32
N GLN A 726 7.96 8.51 -15.43
CA GLN A 726 8.05 9.92 -15.78
C GLN A 726 7.69 10.77 -14.56
N GLY A 727 8.51 11.77 -14.25
CA GLY A 727 8.35 12.59 -13.05
C GLY A 727 9.68 13.04 -12.42
N PRO A 728 9.63 13.59 -11.19
CA PRO A 728 8.43 13.77 -10.37
C PRO A 728 7.69 15.08 -10.68
N VAL A 729 6.37 15.09 -10.51
CA VAL A 729 5.64 16.32 -10.13
C VAL A 729 5.78 16.48 -8.62
N GLN A 730 6.25 17.63 -8.14
CA GLN A 730 6.31 17.90 -6.70
C GLN A 730 4.91 18.23 -6.17
N LEU A 731 4.41 17.47 -5.19
CA LEU A 731 3.09 17.64 -4.57
C LEU A 731 3.14 18.41 -3.24
N VAL A 732 4.28 18.37 -2.55
CA VAL A 732 4.47 19.05 -1.25
C VAL A 732 5.76 19.84 -1.27
N ASN A 733 5.77 21.02 -0.67
CA ASN A 733 6.96 21.80 -0.35
C ASN A 733 7.13 21.86 1.17
N GLY A 734 7.94 20.96 1.71
CA GLY A 734 8.02 20.78 3.15
C GLY A 734 8.48 19.38 3.56
N GLY A 735 8.16 18.99 4.79
CA GLY A 735 8.39 17.62 5.25
C GLY A 735 7.43 16.65 4.55
N SER A 736 7.95 15.48 4.22
CA SER A 736 7.18 14.41 3.57
C SER A 736 7.86 13.08 3.89
N ALA A 737 7.19 12.21 4.64
CA ALA A 737 7.69 10.89 4.98
C ALA A 737 6.84 9.78 4.34
N TYR A 738 6.11 9.00 5.12
CA TYR A 738 5.25 7.93 4.61
C TYR A 738 4.08 8.57 3.86
N SER A 739 3.62 7.89 2.82
CA SER A 739 2.51 8.37 2.00
C SER A 739 1.78 7.21 1.36
N ASP A 740 0.47 7.33 1.24
CA ASP A 740 -0.35 6.41 0.47
C ASP A 740 -1.17 7.17 -0.58
N ILE A 741 -1.33 6.58 -1.79
CA ILE A 741 -2.10 7.16 -2.89
C ILE A 741 -3.13 6.16 -3.39
N TYR A 742 -4.38 6.61 -3.57
CA TYR A 742 -5.45 5.79 -4.12
C TYR A 742 -6.30 6.62 -5.09
N GLN A 743 -6.90 5.97 -6.09
CA GLN A 743 -7.80 6.65 -7.03
C GLN A 743 -9.06 7.13 -6.30
N LEU A 744 -9.40 8.41 -6.46
CA LEU A 744 -10.56 9.03 -5.82
C LEU A 744 -11.79 9.05 -6.73
N ASP A 745 -11.56 9.37 -8.00
CA ASP A 745 -12.55 9.33 -9.08
C ASP A 745 -11.81 9.19 -10.44
N SER A 746 -12.50 9.34 -11.56
CA SER A 746 -11.88 9.19 -12.90
C SER A 746 -10.94 10.32 -13.32
N GLU A 747 -10.88 11.41 -12.55
CA GLU A 747 -9.99 12.55 -12.80
C GLU A 747 -8.93 12.77 -11.71
N ASN A 748 -9.21 12.34 -10.48
CA ASN A 748 -8.46 12.67 -9.27
C ASN A 748 -8.01 11.45 -8.48
N ALA A 749 -6.88 11.59 -7.79
CA ALA A 749 -6.42 10.67 -6.77
C ALA A 749 -6.35 11.39 -5.41
N MET A 750 -6.53 10.64 -4.32
CA MET A 750 -6.29 11.12 -2.97
C MET A 750 -4.90 10.63 -2.52
N VAL A 751 -4.14 11.51 -1.87
CA VAL A 751 -2.88 11.17 -1.20
C VAL A 751 -3.02 11.47 0.29
N ILE A 752 -2.62 10.54 1.15
CA ILE A 752 -2.37 10.82 2.57
C ILE A 752 -0.86 10.84 2.81
N VAL A 753 -0.34 11.79 3.60
CA VAL A 753 1.12 11.97 3.79
C VAL A 753 1.46 12.48 5.19
N GLU A 754 2.54 11.94 5.77
CA GLU A 754 3.18 12.48 6.96
C GLU A 754 3.98 13.75 6.61
N ASP A 755 3.66 14.90 7.22
CA ASP A 755 4.32 16.17 6.88
C ASP A 755 5.65 16.42 7.63
N ASN A 756 6.15 15.43 8.39
CA ASN A 756 7.27 15.50 9.36
C ASN A 756 7.14 16.61 10.42
N GLY A 757 5.99 17.26 10.49
CA GLY A 757 5.56 18.18 11.52
C GLY A 757 4.55 17.50 12.44
N PRO A 758 3.59 18.26 12.99
CA PRO A 758 2.63 17.73 13.94
C PRO A 758 1.43 17.03 13.27
N GLU A 759 1.38 16.85 11.95
CA GLU A 759 0.15 16.40 11.28
C GLU A 759 0.40 15.34 10.20
N ILE A 760 -0.63 14.51 9.97
CA ILE A 760 -0.82 13.72 8.76
C ILE A 760 -1.88 14.43 7.93
N ARG A 761 -1.63 14.56 6.62
CA ARG A 761 -2.45 15.40 5.74
C ARG A 761 -2.98 14.66 4.54
N THR A 762 -4.09 15.13 3.98
CA THR A 762 -4.63 14.67 2.71
C THR A 762 -4.47 15.69 1.58
N LEU A 763 -4.24 15.21 0.36
CA LEU A 763 -4.14 16.01 -0.86
C LEU A 763 -5.08 15.43 -1.92
N THR A 764 -5.88 16.28 -2.58
CA THR A 764 -6.60 15.89 -3.80
C THR A 764 -5.75 16.27 -5.02
N VAL A 765 -5.37 15.27 -5.81
CA VAL A 765 -4.43 15.41 -6.92
C VAL A 765 -5.19 15.27 -8.25
N PRO A 766 -5.22 16.31 -9.12
CA PRO A 766 -5.91 16.24 -10.40
C PRO A 766 -5.07 15.51 -11.45
N VAL A 767 -5.06 14.17 -11.38
CA VAL A 767 -4.19 13.26 -12.13
C VAL A 767 -4.29 13.49 -13.64
N THR A 768 -5.51 13.60 -14.19
CA THR A 768 -5.73 13.77 -15.65
C THR A 768 -5.20 15.10 -16.19
N LYS A 769 -5.06 16.10 -15.33
CA LYS A 769 -4.41 17.38 -15.64
C LYS A 769 -2.89 17.26 -15.53
N LEU A 770 -2.38 16.69 -14.43
CA LEU A 770 -0.94 16.56 -14.18
C LEU A 770 -0.23 15.66 -15.21
N LYS A 771 -0.86 14.57 -15.67
CA LYS A 771 -0.26 13.68 -16.68
C LYS A 771 0.14 14.41 -17.97
N GLN A 772 -0.54 15.51 -18.31
CA GLN A 772 -0.30 16.29 -19.54
C GLN A 772 1.02 17.04 -19.50
N LEU A 773 1.67 17.16 -18.34
CA LEU A 773 3.01 17.73 -18.21
C LEU A 773 4.10 16.86 -18.85
N PHE A 774 3.84 15.57 -19.08
CA PHE A 774 4.82 14.62 -19.59
C PHE A 774 4.55 14.11 -21.01
N LYS A 775 3.32 14.29 -21.52
CA LYS A 775 3.03 13.97 -22.92
C LYS A 775 3.66 15.04 -23.82
N PRO A 776 4.48 14.69 -24.82
CA PRO A 776 4.74 15.60 -25.92
C PRO A 776 3.43 15.75 -26.71
N ASN A 777 2.98 17.00 -26.87
CA ASN A 777 1.87 17.39 -27.76
C ASN A 777 2.00 16.78 -29.17
#